data_AF-V4JWB2-F1
#
_entry.id   AF-V4JWB2-F1
#
_cell.length_a   1.000
_cell.length_b   1.000
_cell.length_c   1.000
_cell.angle_alpha   90.00
_cell.angle_beta   90.00
_cell.angle_gamma   90.00
#
_symmetry.space_group_name_H-M   'P 1'
#
loop_
_entity.id
_entity.type
_entity.pdbx_description
1 polymer ?
#
loop_
_entity_poly.entity_id
_entity_poly.type
_entity_poly.pdbx_seq_one_letter_code
_entity_poly.pdbx_strand_id
1 'polypeptide(L)'
;MSANTLMVQGTTSDAGKSLLVTALGRWLHRQGVRAAPFKPQNMALNSAVAVNGGEIGRSQAVQALACGLEPHTDMNPVLLKPNTDIGSQVIIHGKAVGNMNAQDYYDYKPQARIATLEAHRRLSERYEVVLVEGAGSPAEINLRANDIANMGFAESVDCPVILVADIDRGGVFAHLVGTLELLSDSERARVKGFVINRFRGDMALLTPGLHWLEQHTGKPVLGVLPYLPGLHLEAEDSLSLGASAAAAEKEGQLRVLVPVLPRISNHTDFDPLRLHPRVDLRFLPADQAIPACDLIILPGSKSVRGDLARLRARGWDQAIQRHLRYGGKLIGICGGFQMLGHRIHDPKGLESQAGSSDGLGLLAMETTLDSEKQLSNQRGRLAIADAAVSGYEIHAGITTGPALDNPALYLPRGADGALSADGQILGTYLHGLFESPPACAALLGWAGLDQAPDLRLPCAARRGHRPPGGRCGGTSGRQAIAGTARPHGLNPGRNEHRDHHRPSRRDRLEPHGAPARASADRIEPARAGAGGGSGRMPGGRAIRRHFQQRPAARPRHGRSDCRPQPAQGHPGCALTGMASRDLDRPDSAQSRIASPARLCHLPRQYPRPADSAGREPAPTSSARHGGHVRVCPTPCWRASPGGDPWRSVG
;
A
#
# COMPACT_ATOMS: atom_id res chain seq x y z
N MET A 1 -34.08 -3.62 -1.19
CA MET A 1 -33.59 -3.30 -2.55
C MET A 1 -32.18 -3.82 -2.64
N SER A 2 -31.78 -4.48 -3.72
CA SER A 2 -30.38 -4.84 -3.95
C SER A 2 -29.57 -3.59 -4.28
N ALA A 3 -28.39 -3.42 -3.68
CA ALA A 3 -27.52 -2.29 -3.99
C ALA A 3 -27.08 -2.28 -5.46
N ASN A 4 -26.98 -1.08 -6.03
CA ASN A 4 -26.36 -0.88 -7.33
C ASN A 4 -24.84 -1.07 -7.19
N THR A 5 -24.30 -2.15 -7.77
CA THR A 5 -22.86 -2.42 -7.75
C THR A 5 -22.23 -1.85 -9.02
N LEU A 6 -21.14 -1.07 -8.89
CA LEU A 6 -20.38 -0.53 -10.01
C LEU A 6 -18.90 -0.86 -9.81
N MET A 7 -18.27 -1.52 -10.79
CA MET A 7 -16.87 -1.89 -10.71
C MET A 7 -15.97 -0.97 -11.53
N VAL A 8 -14.84 -0.59 -10.94
CA VAL A 8 -13.77 0.19 -11.54
C VAL A 8 -12.54 -0.70 -11.69
N GLN A 9 -12.28 -1.10 -12.92
CA GLN A 9 -11.06 -1.81 -13.31
C GLN A 9 -10.13 -0.83 -14.04
N GLY A 10 -8.91 -1.25 -14.36
CA GLY A 10 -7.96 -0.39 -15.07
C GLY A 10 -6.95 -1.18 -15.85
N THR A 11 -6.43 -0.61 -16.92
CA THR A 11 -5.57 -1.32 -17.88
C THR A 11 -4.18 -1.67 -17.32
N THR A 12 -3.77 -1.02 -16.22
CA THR A 12 -2.53 -1.31 -15.50
C THR A 12 -2.71 -1.18 -13.98
N SER A 13 -1.75 -1.69 -13.21
CA SER A 13 -1.47 -1.18 -11.86
C SER A 13 -1.20 0.32 -11.90
N ASP A 14 -1.65 1.04 -10.86
CA ASP A 14 -1.61 2.50 -10.74
C ASP A 14 -2.32 3.32 -11.86
N ALA A 15 -3.18 2.70 -12.68
CA ALA A 15 -3.98 3.41 -13.69
C ALA A 15 -4.93 4.51 -13.13
N GLY A 16 -5.18 4.49 -11.81
CA GLY A 16 -6.08 5.44 -11.12
C GLY A 16 -7.37 4.84 -10.58
N LYS A 17 -7.53 3.50 -10.56
CA LYS A 17 -8.71 2.81 -10.00
C LYS A 17 -9.08 3.34 -8.62
N SER A 18 -8.13 3.27 -7.68
CA SER A 18 -8.33 3.64 -6.28
C SER A 18 -8.64 5.13 -6.11
N LEU A 19 -8.05 6.01 -6.94
CA LEU A 19 -8.39 7.43 -7.03
C LEU A 19 -9.85 7.63 -7.47
N LEU A 20 -10.27 6.99 -8.57
CA LEU A 20 -11.63 7.13 -9.08
C LEU A 20 -12.67 6.59 -8.09
N VAL A 21 -12.43 5.43 -7.48
CA VAL A 21 -13.31 4.86 -6.43
C VAL A 21 -13.41 5.81 -5.23
N THR A 22 -12.29 6.37 -4.76
CA THR A 22 -12.26 7.35 -3.65
C THR A 22 -13.02 8.62 -4.02
N ALA A 23 -12.84 9.15 -5.23
CA ALA A 23 -13.52 10.34 -5.71
C ALA A 23 -15.04 10.14 -5.87
N LEU A 24 -15.46 9.02 -6.46
CA LEU A 24 -16.86 8.64 -6.58
C LEU A 24 -17.50 8.44 -5.20
N GLY A 25 -16.83 7.75 -4.28
CA GLY A 25 -17.31 7.55 -2.91
C GLY A 25 -17.52 8.87 -2.17
N ARG A 26 -16.56 9.79 -2.24
CA ARG A 26 -16.69 11.14 -1.65
C ARG A 26 -17.76 11.99 -2.34
N TRP A 27 -17.96 11.84 -3.64
CA TRP A 27 -19.02 12.53 -4.37
C TRP A 27 -20.41 12.01 -3.98
N LEU A 28 -20.63 10.68 -3.96
CA LEU A 28 -21.88 10.05 -3.54
C LEU A 28 -22.25 10.40 -2.10
N HIS A 29 -21.30 10.35 -1.17
CA HIS A 29 -21.50 10.79 0.21
C HIS A 29 -21.94 12.27 0.29
N ARG A 30 -21.39 13.15 -0.55
CA ARG A 30 -21.82 14.56 -0.63
C ARG A 30 -23.21 14.74 -1.24
N GLN A 31 -23.72 13.77 -2.02
CA GLN A 31 -25.11 13.73 -2.48
C GLN A 31 -26.06 13.06 -1.47
N GLY A 32 -25.56 12.61 -0.31
CA GLY A 32 -26.35 11.87 0.68
C GLY A 32 -26.62 10.41 0.32
N VAL A 33 -26.02 9.89 -0.75
CA VAL A 33 -26.17 8.48 -1.16
C VAL A 33 -25.32 7.59 -0.26
N ARG A 34 -25.93 6.54 0.30
CA ARG A 34 -25.24 5.56 1.15
C ARG A 34 -24.41 4.61 0.29
N ALA A 35 -23.18 5.00 -0.01
CA ALA A 35 -22.22 4.21 -0.79
C ALA A 35 -21.17 3.54 0.10
N ALA A 36 -20.79 2.30 -0.20
CA ALA A 36 -19.66 1.61 0.42
C ALA A 36 -18.61 1.19 -0.62
N PRO A 37 -17.30 1.29 -0.31
CA PRO A 37 -16.25 0.75 -1.16
C PRO A 37 -16.08 -0.76 -0.94
N PHE A 38 -15.56 -1.45 -1.95
CA PHE A 38 -15.28 -2.89 -1.90
C PHE A 38 -14.09 -3.25 -2.78
N LYS A 39 -13.04 -3.87 -2.24
CA LYS A 39 -11.96 -4.47 -3.03
C LYS A 39 -12.00 -6.00 -2.84
N PRO A 40 -12.50 -6.78 -3.83
CA PRO A 40 -12.80 -8.20 -3.69
C PRO A 40 -11.61 -9.03 -3.19
N GLN A 41 -10.42 -8.70 -3.71
CA GLN A 41 -9.11 -9.18 -3.28
C GLN A 41 -8.13 -8.02 -3.39
N ASN A 42 -7.34 -7.80 -2.34
CA ASN A 42 -6.19 -6.88 -2.38
C ASN A 42 -4.89 -7.65 -2.10
N MET A 43 -3.78 -7.17 -2.66
CA MET A 43 -2.43 -7.56 -2.28
C MET A 43 -1.71 -6.29 -1.86
N ALA A 44 -1.45 -6.14 -0.56
CA ALA A 44 -0.90 -4.92 0.02
C ALA A 44 -0.15 -5.21 1.33
N LEU A 45 1.04 -4.63 1.51
CA LEU A 45 1.78 -4.62 2.76
C LEU A 45 1.18 -3.63 3.77
N ASN A 46 0.67 -2.49 3.28
CA ASN A 46 0.03 -1.43 4.07
C ASN A 46 -1.41 -1.81 4.51
N SER A 47 -1.73 -1.67 5.80
CA SER A 47 -3.08 -1.94 6.34
C SER A 47 -3.46 -1.07 7.53
N ALA A 48 -4.76 -0.86 7.73
CA ALA A 48 -5.33 -0.30 8.95
C ALA A 48 -6.06 -1.37 9.78
N VAL A 49 -6.44 -1.02 11.02
CA VAL A 49 -7.34 -1.83 11.86
C VAL A 49 -8.78 -1.37 11.64
N ALA A 50 -9.63 -2.28 11.17
CA ALA A 50 -11.05 -2.04 10.99
C ALA A 50 -11.81 -1.93 12.32
N VAL A 51 -13.00 -1.32 12.29
CA VAL A 51 -13.87 -1.13 13.47
C VAL A 51 -14.26 -2.44 14.16
N ASN A 52 -14.27 -3.55 13.43
CA ASN A 52 -14.52 -4.91 13.95
C ASN A 52 -13.23 -5.65 14.36
N GLY A 53 -12.11 -4.95 14.54
CA GLY A 53 -10.84 -5.51 15.05
C GLY A 53 -10.05 -6.36 14.05
N GLY A 54 -10.40 -6.36 12.77
CA GLY A 54 -9.69 -7.10 11.72
C GLY A 54 -8.77 -6.21 10.87
N GLU A 55 -7.81 -6.84 10.17
CA GLU A 55 -6.86 -6.16 9.27
C GLU A 55 -7.51 -5.84 7.91
N ILE A 56 -7.34 -4.62 7.39
CA ILE A 56 -7.88 -4.14 6.10
C ILE A 56 -6.82 -3.38 5.31
N GLY A 57 -6.76 -3.53 3.98
CA GLY A 57 -5.85 -2.76 3.12
C GLY A 57 -6.02 -1.24 3.31
N ARG A 58 -4.91 -0.50 3.42
CA ARG A 58 -4.94 0.94 3.77
C ARG A 58 -5.69 1.77 2.71
N SER A 59 -5.57 1.43 1.44
CA SER A 59 -6.33 2.04 0.33
C SER A 59 -7.85 1.92 0.51
N GLN A 60 -8.37 0.79 1.01
CA GLN A 60 -9.80 0.62 1.29
C GLN A 60 -10.24 1.36 2.56
N ALA A 61 -9.34 1.50 3.55
CA ALA A 61 -9.61 2.36 4.71
C ALA A 61 -9.79 3.84 4.29
N VAL A 62 -8.95 4.35 3.39
CA VAL A 62 -9.10 5.70 2.81
C VAL A 62 -10.41 5.83 2.03
N GLN A 63 -10.78 4.81 1.25
CA GLN A 63 -12.06 4.80 0.52
C GLN A 63 -13.27 4.80 1.48
N ALA A 64 -13.19 4.10 2.62
CA ALA A 64 -14.24 4.11 3.63
C ALA A 64 -14.45 5.54 4.18
N LEU A 65 -13.35 6.20 4.55
CA LEU A 65 -13.35 7.59 5.03
C LEU A 65 -13.84 8.59 3.96
N ALA A 66 -13.59 8.30 2.68
CA ALA A 66 -14.12 9.07 1.55
C ALA A 66 -15.66 8.93 1.45
N CYS A 67 -16.18 7.72 1.61
CA CYS A 67 -17.61 7.44 1.74
C CYS A 67 -18.24 7.90 3.08
N GLY A 68 -17.45 8.42 4.02
CA GLY A 68 -17.94 8.84 5.34
C GLY A 68 -18.21 7.68 6.32
N LEU A 69 -17.59 6.53 6.08
CA LEU A 69 -17.75 5.30 6.85
C LEU A 69 -16.48 4.98 7.64
N GLU A 70 -16.64 4.26 8.76
CA GLU A 70 -15.52 3.61 9.42
C GLU A 70 -15.04 2.39 8.60
N PRO A 71 -13.72 2.12 8.51
CA PRO A 71 -13.21 0.94 7.82
C PRO A 71 -13.75 -0.36 8.42
N HIS A 72 -14.27 -1.27 7.59
CA HIS A 72 -14.84 -2.56 8.01
C HIS A 72 -14.31 -3.68 7.11
N THR A 73 -13.99 -4.87 7.65
CA THR A 73 -13.33 -5.94 6.85
C THR A 73 -14.16 -6.47 5.68
N ASP A 74 -15.49 -6.28 5.69
CA ASP A 74 -16.33 -6.54 4.51
C ASP A 74 -15.93 -5.70 3.28
N MET A 75 -15.29 -4.53 3.46
CA MET A 75 -14.82 -3.68 2.35
C MET A 75 -13.55 -4.25 1.69
N ASN A 76 -12.86 -5.18 2.32
CA ASN A 76 -11.71 -5.90 1.76
C ASN A 76 -11.64 -7.32 2.36
N PRO A 77 -12.48 -8.26 1.88
CA PRO A 77 -12.65 -9.56 2.51
C PRO A 77 -11.44 -10.50 2.33
N VAL A 78 -10.61 -10.27 1.31
CA VAL A 78 -9.39 -11.03 1.04
C VAL A 78 -8.22 -10.07 0.90
N LEU A 79 -7.22 -10.20 1.77
CA LEU A 79 -5.99 -9.41 1.76
C LEU A 79 -4.77 -10.36 1.75
N LEU A 80 -3.89 -10.15 0.78
CA LEU A 80 -2.64 -10.89 0.62
C LEU A 80 -1.46 -10.00 1.03
N LYS A 81 -0.59 -10.52 1.89
CA LYS A 81 0.62 -9.80 2.35
C LYS A 81 1.88 -10.56 1.97
N PRO A 82 2.63 -10.11 0.93
CA PRO A 82 3.88 -10.75 0.54
C PRO A 82 4.90 -10.77 1.68
N ASN A 83 5.29 -11.97 2.14
CA ASN A 83 6.36 -12.15 3.13
C ASN A 83 7.65 -12.67 2.49
N THR A 84 7.53 -13.32 1.33
CA THR A 84 8.63 -13.85 0.51
C THR A 84 8.38 -13.52 -0.97
N ASP A 85 9.30 -13.89 -1.87
CA ASP A 85 9.14 -13.59 -3.31
C ASP A 85 8.10 -14.47 -4.01
N ILE A 86 7.74 -15.61 -3.42
CA ILE A 86 6.81 -16.61 -3.99
C ILE A 86 5.64 -16.95 -3.07
N GLY A 87 5.52 -16.25 -1.93
CA GLY A 87 4.55 -16.55 -0.88
C GLY A 87 4.01 -15.31 -0.19
N SER A 88 2.77 -15.44 0.28
CA SER A 88 2.05 -14.38 0.99
C SER A 88 1.32 -14.95 2.19
N GLN A 89 1.21 -14.14 3.24
CA GLN A 89 0.21 -14.37 4.28
C GLN A 89 -1.17 -14.03 3.73
N VAL A 90 -2.10 -14.96 3.88
CA VAL A 90 -3.50 -14.82 3.44
C VAL A 90 -4.35 -14.40 4.63
N ILE A 91 -5.14 -13.36 4.44
CA ILE A 91 -6.04 -12.77 5.45
C ILE A 91 -7.46 -12.81 4.88
N ILE A 92 -8.39 -13.45 5.61
CA ILE A 92 -9.80 -13.56 5.26
C ILE A 92 -10.64 -12.87 6.34
N HIS A 93 -11.51 -11.96 5.92
CA HIS A 93 -12.32 -11.10 6.79
C HIS A 93 -11.52 -10.40 7.92
N GLY A 94 -10.25 -10.06 7.62
CA GLY A 94 -9.32 -9.41 8.54
C GLY A 94 -8.62 -10.32 9.55
N LYS A 95 -8.75 -11.65 9.42
CA LYS A 95 -8.00 -12.64 10.22
C LYS A 95 -7.02 -13.42 9.34
N ALA A 96 -5.78 -13.58 9.79
CA ALA A 96 -4.79 -14.39 9.08
C ALA A 96 -5.19 -15.87 9.12
N VAL A 97 -5.24 -16.53 7.96
CA VAL A 97 -5.54 -17.98 7.84
C VAL A 97 -4.28 -18.83 7.70
N GLY A 98 -3.18 -18.24 7.22
CA GLY A 98 -1.89 -18.90 7.08
C GLY A 98 -0.97 -18.21 6.07
N ASN A 99 0.21 -18.78 5.87
CA ASN A 99 1.10 -18.41 4.77
C ASN A 99 0.91 -19.43 3.65
N MET A 100 0.79 -18.96 2.41
CA MET A 100 0.56 -19.79 1.21
C MET A 100 1.55 -19.39 0.12
N ASN A 101 2.07 -20.37 -0.62
CA ASN A 101 2.73 -20.08 -1.88
C ASN A 101 1.69 -19.80 -2.99
N ALA A 102 2.14 -19.40 -4.18
CA ALA A 102 1.24 -19.07 -5.29
C ALA A 102 0.30 -20.23 -5.72
N GLN A 103 0.74 -21.48 -5.63
CA GLN A 103 -0.06 -22.67 -5.94
C GLN A 103 -1.06 -22.98 -4.82
N ASP A 104 -0.61 -23.01 -3.56
CA ASP A 104 -1.50 -23.26 -2.41
C ASP A 104 -2.65 -22.22 -2.39
N TYR A 105 -2.33 -20.96 -2.70
CA TYR A 105 -3.33 -19.90 -2.79
C TYR A 105 -4.25 -20.07 -4.00
N TYR A 106 -3.75 -20.53 -5.14
CA TYR A 106 -4.58 -20.84 -6.31
C TYR A 106 -5.64 -21.90 -5.97
N ASP A 107 -5.25 -22.93 -5.22
CA ASP A 107 -6.14 -24.00 -4.77
C ASP A 107 -7.11 -23.54 -3.65
N TYR A 108 -6.75 -22.47 -2.91
CA TYR A 108 -7.60 -21.82 -1.90
C TYR A 108 -8.56 -20.75 -2.46
N LYS A 109 -8.41 -20.33 -3.73
CA LYS A 109 -9.31 -19.35 -4.37
C LYS A 109 -10.81 -19.67 -4.26
N PRO A 110 -11.29 -20.93 -4.32
CA PRO A 110 -12.71 -21.24 -4.14
C PRO A 110 -13.26 -20.84 -2.76
N GLN A 111 -12.48 -21.02 -1.69
CA GLN A 111 -12.84 -20.60 -0.33
C GLN A 111 -12.78 -19.08 -0.19
N ALA A 112 -11.75 -18.44 -0.74
CA ALA A 112 -11.64 -16.98 -0.79
C ALA A 112 -12.82 -16.34 -1.56
N ARG A 113 -13.27 -16.95 -2.66
CA ARG A 113 -14.45 -16.55 -3.44
C ARG A 113 -15.73 -16.51 -2.59
N ILE A 114 -15.95 -17.51 -1.73
CA ILE A 114 -17.12 -17.55 -0.85
C ILE A 114 -17.10 -16.34 0.10
N ALA A 115 -15.97 -16.11 0.79
CA ALA A 115 -15.79 -14.95 1.66
C ALA A 115 -16.01 -13.61 0.92
N THR A 116 -15.49 -13.48 -0.30
CA THR A 116 -15.70 -12.31 -1.15
C THR A 116 -17.19 -12.06 -1.45
N LEU A 117 -17.93 -13.08 -1.89
CA LEU A 117 -19.35 -12.95 -2.22
C LEU A 117 -20.22 -12.69 -0.98
N GLU A 118 -19.90 -13.30 0.15
CA GLU A 118 -20.61 -13.04 1.41
C GLU A 118 -20.44 -11.59 1.90
N ALA A 119 -19.22 -11.05 1.86
CA ALA A 119 -18.96 -9.67 2.24
C ALA A 119 -19.66 -8.67 1.30
N HIS A 120 -19.61 -8.92 -0.02
CA HIS A 120 -20.36 -8.14 -1.00
C HIS A 120 -21.86 -8.15 -0.69
N ARG A 121 -22.47 -9.32 -0.46
CA ARG A 121 -23.87 -9.44 -0.06
C ARG A 121 -24.19 -8.62 1.20
N ARG A 122 -23.37 -8.76 2.26
CA ARG A 122 -23.55 -8.00 3.52
C ARG A 122 -23.44 -6.49 3.31
N LEU A 123 -22.64 -6.00 2.35
CA LEU A 123 -22.62 -4.57 1.99
C LEU A 123 -23.86 -4.20 1.17
N SER A 124 -24.23 -5.01 0.18
CA SER A 124 -25.39 -4.78 -0.69
C SER A 124 -26.74 -4.80 0.02
N GLU A 125 -26.81 -5.36 1.23
CA GLU A 125 -27.97 -5.31 2.12
C GLU A 125 -28.04 -4.02 2.97
N ARG A 126 -26.89 -3.36 3.20
CA ARG A 126 -26.78 -2.17 4.07
C ARG A 126 -26.74 -0.85 3.29
N TYR A 127 -26.16 -0.86 2.10
CA TYR A 127 -25.86 0.34 1.29
C TYR A 127 -26.68 0.37 0.00
N GLU A 128 -26.83 1.56 -0.61
CA GLU A 128 -27.53 1.74 -1.89
C GLU A 128 -26.59 1.54 -3.10
N VAL A 129 -25.32 1.86 -2.91
CA VAL A 129 -24.28 1.69 -3.94
C VAL A 129 -23.08 0.95 -3.35
N VAL A 130 -22.55 -0.02 -4.09
CA VAL A 130 -21.25 -0.64 -3.78
C VAL A 130 -20.27 -0.30 -4.90
N LEU A 131 -19.24 0.48 -4.57
CA LEU A 131 -18.17 0.86 -5.49
C LEU A 131 -17.04 -0.15 -5.40
N VAL A 132 -16.88 -0.97 -6.43
CA VAL A 132 -15.93 -2.07 -6.46
C VAL A 132 -14.62 -1.63 -7.12
N GLU A 133 -13.48 -1.85 -6.47
CA GLU A 133 -12.15 -1.66 -7.06
C GLU A 133 -11.60 -3.01 -7.55
N GLY A 134 -11.22 -3.11 -8.83
CA GLY A 134 -10.47 -4.26 -9.35
C GLY A 134 -8.98 -4.22 -8.97
N ALA A 135 -8.27 -5.34 -9.16
CA ALA A 135 -6.84 -5.47 -8.88
C ALA A 135 -6.02 -5.58 -10.18
N GLY A 136 -4.89 -4.88 -10.32
CA GLY A 136 -4.05 -4.98 -11.52
C GLY A 136 -4.82 -4.67 -12.82
N SER A 137 -4.57 -5.45 -13.88
CA SER A 137 -5.33 -5.45 -15.13
C SER A 137 -6.37 -6.59 -15.14
N PRO A 138 -7.56 -6.42 -15.75
CA PRO A 138 -8.49 -7.53 -15.98
C PRO A 138 -8.07 -8.47 -17.11
N ALA A 139 -7.09 -8.08 -17.94
CA ALA A 139 -6.61 -8.84 -19.10
C ALA A 139 -5.40 -9.74 -18.80
N GLU A 140 -5.13 -10.05 -17.52
CA GLU A 140 -4.10 -11.03 -17.11
C GLU A 140 -4.59 -12.46 -17.43
N ILE A 141 -4.47 -12.88 -18.70
CA ILE A 141 -5.03 -14.13 -19.23
C ILE A 141 -4.60 -15.39 -18.43
N ASN A 142 -3.39 -15.37 -17.86
CA ASN A 142 -2.82 -16.41 -17.02
C ASN A 142 -3.45 -16.49 -15.61
N LEU A 143 -4.13 -15.44 -15.16
CA LEU A 143 -4.81 -15.37 -13.85
C LEU A 143 -6.34 -15.48 -13.96
N ARG A 144 -6.87 -15.60 -15.18
CA ARG A 144 -8.31 -15.55 -15.48
C ARG A 144 -9.11 -16.70 -14.86
N ALA A 145 -8.49 -17.88 -14.76
CA ALA A 145 -9.07 -19.04 -14.10
C ALA A 145 -9.20 -18.78 -12.59
N ASN A 146 -10.40 -19.05 -12.05
CA ASN A 146 -10.76 -18.74 -10.67
C ASN A 146 -10.51 -17.26 -10.29
N ASP A 147 -10.68 -16.31 -11.21
CA ASP A 147 -10.61 -14.90 -10.87
C ASP A 147 -11.71 -14.52 -9.84
N ILE A 148 -11.28 -13.83 -8.79
CA ILE A 148 -12.10 -13.27 -7.71
C ILE A 148 -11.87 -11.77 -7.52
N ALA A 149 -10.99 -11.16 -8.32
CA ALA A 149 -10.51 -9.79 -8.16
C ALA A 149 -11.01 -8.84 -9.26
N ASN A 150 -11.22 -9.35 -10.48
CA ASN A 150 -11.62 -8.57 -11.66
C ASN A 150 -12.92 -9.09 -12.28
N MET A 151 -12.86 -9.60 -13.51
CA MET A 151 -14.03 -10.00 -14.28
C MET A 151 -14.70 -11.25 -13.73
N GLY A 152 -13.95 -12.21 -13.19
CA GLY A 152 -14.53 -13.37 -12.52
C GLY A 152 -15.39 -12.97 -11.32
N PHE A 153 -15.08 -11.87 -10.64
CA PHE A 153 -15.98 -11.27 -9.65
C PHE A 153 -17.16 -10.55 -10.34
N ALA A 154 -16.91 -9.69 -11.32
CA ALA A 154 -17.95 -8.92 -12.01
C ALA A 154 -19.05 -9.78 -12.65
N GLU A 155 -18.71 -10.95 -13.20
CA GLU A 155 -19.66 -11.94 -13.72
C GLU A 155 -20.47 -12.60 -12.60
N SER A 156 -19.91 -12.77 -11.41
CA SER A 156 -20.55 -13.47 -10.29
C SER A 156 -21.60 -12.65 -9.56
N VAL A 157 -21.46 -11.31 -9.58
CA VAL A 157 -22.42 -10.36 -9.01
C VAL A 157 -23.17 -9.56 -10.08
N ASP A 158 -22.97 -9.92 -11.35
CA ASP A 158 -23.49 -9.29 -12.57
C ASP A 158 -23.41 -7.75 -12.60
N CYS A 159 -22.26 -7.18 -12.25
CA CYS A 159 -22.11 -5.72 -12.16
C CYS A 159 -21.52 -5.08 -13.44
N PRO A 160 -21.96 -3.86 -13.81
CA PRO A 160 -21.30 -3.05 -14.83
C PRO A 160 -19.85 -2.67 -14.44
N VAL A 161 -18.99 -2.57 -15.45
CA VAL A 161 -17.56 -2.25 -15.31
C VAL A 161 -17.22 -0.96 -16.04
N ILE A 162 -16.39 -0.11 -15.43
CA ILE A 162 -15.70 1.02 -16.06
C ILE A 162 -14.20 0.67 -16.11
N LEU A 163 -13.57 0.90 -17.27
CA LEU A 163 -12.12 0.73 -17.45
C LEU A 163 -11.40 2.09 -17.37
N VAL A 164 -10.42 2.20 -16.48
CA VAL A 164 -9.57 3.39 -16.33
C VAL A 164 -8.21 3.15 -16.99
N ALA A 165 -7.71 4.12 -17.77
CA ALA A 165 -6.36 4.08 -18.32
C ALA A 165 -5.58 5.37 -18.03
N ASP A 166 -4.30 5.24 -17.66
CA ASP A 166 -3.38 6.35 -17.42
C ASP A 166 -2.75 6.80 -18.75
N ILE A 167 -2.98 8.06 -19.15
CA ILE A 167 -2.39 8.63 -20.37
C ILE A 167 -0.96 9.14 -20.17
N ASP A 168 -0.53 9.41 -18.93
CA ASP A 168 0.81 9.92 -18.59
C ASP A 168 1.90 8.85 -18.89
N ARG A 169 1.50 7.57 -18.94
CA ARG A 169 2.34 6.43 -19.36
C ARG A 169 2.47 6.27 -20.89
N GLY A 170 1.72 7.03 -21.67
CA GLY A 170 1.59 6.84 -23.12
C GLY A 170 0.75 5.60 -23.50
N GLY A 171 0.52 5.43 -24.80
CA GLY A 171 -0.14 4.22 -25.34
C GLY A 171 -1.61 4.01 -24.93
N VAL A 172 -2.29 5.02 -24.38
CA VAL A 172 -3.62 4.87 -23.72
C VAL A 172 -4.67 4.15 -24.57
N PHE A 173 -4.71 4.44 -25.88
CA PHE A 173 -5.62 3.78 -26.82
C PHE A 173 -5.30 2.30 -27.01
N ALA A 174 -4.01 1.95 -27.15
CA ALA A 174 -3.56 0.57 -27.26
C ALA A 174 -3.83 -0.22 -25.97
N HIS A 175 -3.64 0.40 -24.81
CA HIS A 175 -4.00 -0.20 -23.52
C HIS A 175 -5.50 -0.54 -23.44
N LEU A 176 -6.38 0.39 -23.83
CA LEU A 176 -7.83 0.19 -23.76
C LEU A 176 -8.33 -0.84 -24.79
N VAL A 177 -7.91 -0.71 -26.05
CA VAL A 177 -8.28 -1.65 -27.13
C VAL A 177 -7.72 -3.05 -26.86
N GLY A 178 -6.43 -3.16 -26.51
CA GLY A 178 -5.80 -4.44 -26.18
C GLY A 178 -6.41 -5.10 -24.95
N THR A 179 -6.82 -4.32 -23.93
CA THR A 179 -7.57 -4.86 -22.79
C THR A 179 -8.92 -5.42 -23.26
N LEU A 180 -9.69 -4.70 -24.09
CA LEU A 180 -10.98 -5.18 -24.57
C LEU A 180 -10.90 -6.40 -25.49
N GLU A 181 -9.84 -6.53 -26.28
CA GLU A 181 -9.66 -7.65 -27.22
C GLU A 181 -9.25 -8.95 -26.52
N LEU A 182 -8.63 -8.84 -25.33
CA LEU A 182 -8.29 -9.99 -24.49
C LEU A 182 -9.45 -10.46 -23.58
N LEU A 183 -10.58 -9.74 -23.58
CA LEU A 183 -11.78 -10.09 -22.83
C LEU A 183 -12.75 -10.91 -23.68
N SER A 184 -13.39 -11.90 -23.08
CA SER A 184 -14.50 -12.62 -23.70
C SER A 184 -15.74 -11.74 -23.86
N ASP A 185 -16.69 -12.16 -24.71
CA ASP A 185 -17.90 -11.39 -25.00
C ASP A 185 -18.75 -11.07 -23.76
N SER A 186 -18.83 -11.99 -22.78
CA SER A 186 -19.56 -11.77 -21.53
C SER A 186 -18.95 -10.64 -20.69
N GLU A 187 -17.63 -10.51 -20.71
CA GLU A 187 -16.87 -9.50 -19.97
C GLU A 187 -16.90 -8.16 -20.72
N ARG A 188 -16.69 -8.21 -22.04
CA ARG A 188 -16.78 -7.06 -22.95
C ARG A 188 -18.18 -6.45 -22.93
N ALA A 189 -19.24 -7.23 -22.75
CA ALA A 189 -20.60 -6.74 -22.55
C ALA A 189 -20.81 -5.99 -21.21
N ARG A 190 -20.06 -6.35 -20.16
CA ARG A 190 -20.11 -5.70 -18.84
C ARG A 190 -19.38 -4.36 -18.80
N VAL A 191 -18.33 -4.18 -19.59
CA VAL A 191 -17.69 -2.86 -19.77
C VAL A 191 -18.70 -1.87 -20.37
N LYS A 192 -19.00 -0.80 -19.64
CA LYS A 192 -19.96 0.25 -20.04
C LYS A 192 -19.30 1.51 -20.59
N GLY A 193 -17.99 1.67 -20.41
CA GLY A 193 -17.22 2.78 -20.97
C GLY A 193 -15.84 2.94 -20.33
N PHE A 194 -15.13 3.97 -20.78
CA PHE A 194 -13.75 4.25 -20.39
C PHE A 194 -13.64 5.54 -19.57
N VAL A 195 -12.61 5.63 -18.73
CA VAL A 195 -12.15 6.88 -18.14
C VAL A 195 -10.66 7.05 -18.45
N ILE A 196 -10.31 8.16 -19.10
CA ILE A 196 -8.92 8.55 -19.31
C ILE A 196 -8.46 9.31 -18.07
N ASN A 197 -7.34 8.93 -17.48
CA ASN A 197 -6.81 9.53 -16.26
C ASN A 197 -5.46 10.22 -16.49
N ARG A 198 -5.14 11.21 -15.64
CA ARG A 198 -3.90 12.01 -15.66
C ARG A 198 -3.68 12.83 -16.95
N PHE A 199 -4.75 13.30 -17.58
CA PHE A 199 -4.62 14.11 -18.78
C PHE A 199 -3.91 15.45 -18.53
N ARG A 200 -3.05 15.86 -19.47
CA ARG A 200 -2.34 17.14 -19.49
C ARG A 200 -2.48 17.78 -20.87
N GLY A 201 -2.66 19.10 -20.91
CA GLY A 201 -2.72 19.86 -22.16
C GLY A 201 -4.14 20.17 -22.61
N ASP A 202 -4.30 20.45 -23.90
CA ASP A 202 -5.56 20.89 -24.50
C ASP A 202 -6.44 19.70 -24.92
N MET A 203 -7.67 19.66 -24.39
CA MET A 203 -8.68 18.66 -24.75
C MET A 203 -8.97 18.61 -26.24
N ALA A 204 -8.86 19.73 -26.98
CA ALA A 204 -9.08 19.76 -28.43
C ALA A 204 -8.14 18.82 -29.20
N LEU A 205 -6.93 18.58 -28.69
CA LEU A 205 -5.97 17.64 -29.28
C LEU A 205 -6.31 16.17 -28.98
N LEU A 206 -6.96 15.89 -27.86
CA LEU A 206 -7.34 14.54 -27.46
C LEU A 206 -8.67 14.09 -28.09
N THR A 207 -9.65 14.99 -28.22
CA THR A 207 -11.02 14.69 -28.68
C THR A 207 -11.11 13.84 -29.95
N PRO A 208 -10.34 14.07 -31.04
CA PRO A 208 -10.39 13.20 -32.22
C PRO A 208 -10.02 11.74 -31.93
N GLY A 209 -9.07 11.51 -31.02
CA GLY A 209 -8.68 10.17 -30.58
C GLY A 209 -9.74 9.50 -29.70
N LEU A 210 -10.48 10.27 -28.90
CA LEU A 210 -11.62 9.76 -28.13
C LEU A 210 -12.73 9.27 -29.06
N HIS A 211 -13.14 10.08 -30.03
CA HIS A 211 -14.16 9.67 -31.01
C HIS A 211 -13.73 8.42 -31.79
N TRP A 212 -12.45 8.32 -32.18
CA TRP A 212 -11.92 7.11 -32.81
C TRP A 212 -12.05 5.88 -31.90
N LEU A 213 -11.70 6.01 -30.62
CA LEU A 213 -11.81 4.92 -29.64
C LEU A 213 -13.26 4.46 -29.46
N GLU A 214 -14.20 5.40 -29.36
CA GLU A 214 -15.63 5.11 -29.23
C GLU A 214 -16.18 4.38 -30.46
N GLN A 215 -15.83 4.86 -31.66
CA GLN A 215 -16.21 4.22 -32.94
C GLN A 215 -15.60 2.83 -33.10
N HIS A 216 -14.34 2.65 -32.71
CA HIS A 216 -13.62 1.39 -32.88
C HIS A 216 -14.07 0.30 -31.89
N THR A 217 -14.42 0.69 -30.66
CA THR A 217 -14.77 -0.25 -29.58
C THR A 217 -16.27 -0.40 -29.33
N GLY A 218 -17.08 0.53 -29.82
CA GLY A 218 -18.51 0.62 -29.49
C GLY A 218 -18.80 0.98 -28.03
N LYS A 219 -17.82 1.55 -27.30
CA LYS A 219 -17.93 1.93 -25.89
C LYS A 219 -17.64 3.42 -25.70
N PRO A 220 -18.46 4.17 -24.93
CA PRO A 220 -18.26 5.60 -24.71
C PRO A 220 -17.06 5.90 -23.80
N VAL A 221 -16.45 7.07 -23.99
CA VAL A 221 -15.53 7.68 -23.02
C VAL A 221 -16.36 8.48 -22.03
N LEU A 222 -16.53 7.94 -20.82
CA LEU A 222 -17.35 8.51 -19.75
C LEU A 222 -16.73 9.77 -19.13
N GLY A 223 -15.42 9.98 -19.30
CA GLY A 223 -14.75 11.19 -18.87
C GLY A 223 -13.23 11.17 -19.06
N VAL A 224 -12.64 12.36 -19.04
CA VAL A 224 -11.21 12.58 -19.02
C VAL A 224 -10.87 13.35 -17.74
N LEU A 225 -10.11 12.71 -16.84
CA LEU A 225 -9.68 13.30 -15.59
C LEU A 225 -8.35 14.04 -15.80
N PRO A 226 -8.25 15.33 -15.43
CA PRO A 226 -7.00 16.06 -15.51
C PRO A 226 -5.98 15.50 -14.53
N TYR A 227 -4.70 15.70 -14.81
CA TYR A 227 -3.64 15.53 -13.82
C TYR A 227 -3.82 16.57 -12.71
N LEU A 228 -3.95 16.10 -11.46
CA LEU A 228 -4.14 16.95 -10.28
C LEU A 228 -2.80 17.09 -9.52
N PRO A 229 -2.03 18.18 -9.74
CA PRO A 229 -0.76 18.37 -9.05
C PRO A 229 -0.98 18.50 -7.54
N GLY A 230 -0.15 17.80 -6.75
CA GLY A 230 -0.23 17.81 -5.29
C GLY A 230 -1.40 17.01 -4.69
N LEU A 231 -2.22 16.31 -5.50
CA LEU A 231 -3.19 15.37 -4.95
C LEU A 231 -2.48 14.13 -4.40
N HIS A 232 -2.26 14.11 -3.09
CA HIS A 232 -1.78 12.94 -2.38
C HIS A 232 -2.96 12.02 -2.01
N LEU A 233 -2.89 10.77 -2.47
CA LEU A 233 -3.62 9.65 -1.89
C LEU A 233 -2.58 8.67 -1.38
N GLU A 234 -2.83 8.10 -0.21
CA GLU A 234 -1.98 7.08 0.40
C GLU A 234 -1.75 5.93 -0.59
N ALA A 235 -0.48 5.61 -0.84
CA ALA A 235 -0.13 4.58 -1.82
C ALA A 235 -0.46 3.18 -1.30
N GLU A 236 -0.95 2.32 -2.19
CA GLU A 236 -1.30 0.94 -1.84
C GLU A 236 -0.06 0.15 -1.42
N ASP A 237 0.90 0.00 -2.33
CA ASP A 237 2.25 -0.54 -2.06
C ASP A 237 3.38 0.28 -2.72
N SER A 238 3.07 1.02 -3.79
CA SER A 238 4.05 1.81 -4.55
C SER A 238 4.67 2.92 -3.70
N LEU A 239 5.86 2.67 -3.12
CA LEU A 239 6.72 3.72 -2.60
C LEU A 239 6.98 4.74 -3.73
N SER A 240 6.30 5.88 -3.65
CA SER A 240 6.52 7.02 -4.52
C SER A 240 7.83 7.68 -4.14
N LEU A 241 8.95 7.07 -4.56
CA LEU A 241 10.31 7.64 -4.62
C LEU A 241 10.40 8.81 -5.63
N GLY A 242 9.25 9.40 -6.00
CA GLY A 242 9.15 10.54 -6.88
C GLY A 242 10.06 11.63 -6.34
N ALA A 243 11.02 12.03 -7.17
CA ALA A 243 12.13 12.85 -6.73
C ALA A 243 11.61 14.07 -5.96
N SER A 244 12.11 14.25 -4.74
CA SER A 244 12.23 15.58 -4.15
C SER A 244 13.25 16.33 -5.01
N ALA A 245 12.77 16.80 -6.17
CA ALA A 245 13.58 17.33 -7.24
C ALA A 245 14.04 18.72 -6.84
N ALA A 246 15.18 18.78 -6.15
CA ALA A 246 15.91 19.99 -5.82
C ALA A 246 15.01 21.15 -5.34
N ALA A 247 14.11 20.86 -4.39
CA ALA A 247 13.71 21.91 -3.45
C ALA A 247 15.00 22.34 -2.76
N ALA A 248 15.54 23.51 -3.16
CA ALA A 248 16.82 24.00 -2.72
C ALA A 248 16.93 23.90 -1.19
N GLU A 249 18.08 23.44 -0.69
CA GLU A 249 18.31 23.16 0.74
C GLU A 249 17.87 24.36 1.57
N LYS A 250 16.69 24.27 2.20
CA LYS A 250 16.18 25.32 3.06
C LYS A 250 16.84 25.15 4.42
N GLU A 251 17.71 26.08 4.76
CA GLU A 251 18.30 26.18 6.09
C GLU A 251 17.21 26.07 7.16
N GLY A 252 17.43 25.21 8.17
CA GLY A 252 16.47 24.97 9.24
C GLY A 252 15.37 23.92 8.97
N GLN A 253 15.50 23.09 7.94
CA GLN A 253 14.70 21.86 7.79
C GLN A 253 15.31 20.67 8.56
N LEU A 254 14.47 19.89 9.25
CA LEU A 254 14.85 18.63 9.88
C LEU A 254 14.95 17.54 8.81
N ARG A 255 16.12 16.91 8.66
CA ARG A 255 16.36 15.84 7.69
C ARG A 255 16.04 14.49 8.31
N VAL A 256 15.05 13.82 7.74
CA VAL A 256 14.52 12.54 8.22
C VAL A 256 14.79 11.46 7.19
N LEU A 257 15.46 10.37 7.58
CA LEU A 257 15.72 9.23 6.70
C LEU A 257 14.90 8.02 7.10
N VAL A 258 14.22 7.42 6.12
CA VAL A 258 13.51 6.15 6.27
C VAL A 258 14.18 5.10 5.37
N PRO A 259 14.94 4.14 5.92
CA PRO A 259 15.59 3.11 5.12
C PRO A 259 14.55 2.19 4.45
N VAL A 260 14.65 2.01 3.13
CA VAL A 260 13.74 1.13 2.37
C VAL A 260 14.18 -0.32 2.54
N LEU A 261 13.38 -1.04 3.34
CA LEU A 261 13.52 -2.45 3.61
C LEU A 261 12.70 -3.29 2.60
N PRO A 262 13.16 -4.48 2.17
CA PRO A 262 12.46 -5.32 1.20
C PRO A 262 10.99 -5.62 1.52
N ARG A 263 10.63 -5.81 2.80
CA ARG A 263 9.24 -6.03 3.26
C ARG A 263 8.73 -4.90 4.14
N ILE A 264 9.15 -3.66 3.85
CA ILE A 264 8.63 -2.44 4.48
C ILE A 264 7.09 -2.41 4.43
N SER A 265 6.47 -2.15 5.56
CA SER A 265 5.00 -2.07 5.69
C SER A 265 4.58 -0.83 6.46
N ASN A 266 3.39 -0.34 6.13
CA ASN A 266 2.80 0.86 6.74
C ASN A 266 3.66 2.11 6.51
N HIS A 267 4.26 2.23 5.33
CA HIS A 267 5.11 3.37 4.97
C HIS A 267 4.34 4.70 4.87
N THR A 268 3.01 4.63 4.79
CA THR A 268 2.09 5.78 4.84
C THR A 268 2.07 6.46 6.20
N ASP A 269 2.55 5.81 7.27
CA ASP A 269 2.77 6.42 8.60
C ASP A 269 3.68 7.67 8.53
N PHE A 270 4.47 7.80 7.46
CA PHE A 270 5.39 8.91 7.22
C PHE A 270 4.83 9.99 6.29
N ASP A 271 3.63 9.82 5.74
CA ASP A 271 3.00 10.85 4.91
C ASP A 271 2.76 12.19 5.65
N PRO A 272 2.40 12.23 6.96
CA PRO A 272 2.39 13.49 7.72
C PRO A 272 3.74 14.22 7.74
N LEU A 273 4.86 13.48 7.71
CA LEU A 273 6.21 14.05 7.66
C LEU A 273 6.58 14.53 6.25
N ARG A 274 6.23 13.78 5.20
CA ARG A 274 6.44 14.18 3.79
C ARG A 274 5.70 15.46 3.42
N LEU A 275 4.54 15.70 4.04
CA LEU A 275 3.72 16.88 3.82
C LEU A 275 4.09 18.06 4.74
N HIS A 276 5.03 17.87 5.68
CA HIS A 276 5.38 18.90 6.66
C HIS A 276 6.43 19.89 6.11
N PRO A 277 6.17 21.21 6.09
CA PRO A 277 6.99 22.18 5.35
C PRO A 277 8.42 22.37 5.88
N ARG A 278 8.69 21.96 7.12
CA ARG A 278 10.02 22.03 7.76
C ARG A 278 10.73 20.68 7.90
N VAL A 279 10.25 19.64 7.22
CA VAL A 279 10.86 18.30 7.24
C VAL A 279 11.27 17.91 5.83
N ASP A 280 12.52 17.50 5.66
CA ASP A 280 13.02 16.85 4.46
C ASP A 280 13.07 15.34 4.71
N LEU A 281 11.96 14.65 4.41
CA LEU A 281 11.89 13.20 4.53
C LEU A 281 12.36 12.52 3.23
N ARG A 282 13.40 11.69 3.34
CA ARG A 282 13.92 10.90 2.23
C ARG A 282 13.82 9.40 2.54
N PHE A 283 13.14 8.67 1.67
CA PHE A 283 13.21 7.22 1.64
C PHE A 283 14.56 6.81 1.04
N LEU A 284 15.42 6.16 1.84
CA LEU A 284 16.77 5.76 1.40
C LEU A 284 16.71 4.41 0.68
N PRO A 285 16.98 4.35 -0.64
CA PRO A 285 16.86 3.11 -1.41
C PRO A 285 17.94 2.08 -1.07
N ALA A 286 17.78 0.89 -1.64
CA ALA A 286 18.53 -0.32 -1.33
C ALA A 286 20.05 -0.27 -1.53
N ASP A 287 20.54 0.69 -2.31
CA ASP A 287 21.87 0.82 -2.89
C ASP A 287 22.65 2.02 -2.33
N GLN A 288 22.05 2.83 -1.46
CA GLN A 288 22.63 4.07 -0.95
C GLN A 288 23.15 3.91 0.49
N ALA A 289 24.31 4.50 0.76
CA ALA A 289 24.81 4.68 2.13
C ALA A 289 23.96 5.73 2.86
N ILE A 290 23.81 5.63 4.19
CA ILE A 290 23.08 6.61 4.99
C ILE A 290 23.82 7.97 4.96
N PRO A 291 23.26 9.03 4.36
CA PRO A 291 23.84 10.37 4.38
C PRO A 291 23.69 11.03 5.77
N ALA A 292 24.31 12.21 5.94
CA ALA A 292 24.09 13.01 7.15
C ALA A 292 22.62 13.43 7.28
N CYS A 293 22.03 13.20 8.44
CA CYS A 293 20.65 13.52 8.78
C CYS A 293 20.53 13.73 10.28
N ASP A 294 19.34 14.11 10.73
CA ASP A 294 19.07 14.48 12.11
C ASP A 294 18.26 13.36 12.81
N LEU A 295 17.35 12.71 12.07
CA LEU A 295 16.54 11.59 12.52
C LEU A 295 16.57 10.42 11.51
N ILE A 296 16.79 9.20 11.99
CA ILE A 296 16.54 7.95 11.25
C ILE A 296 15.25 7.32 11.79
N ILE A 297 14.40 6.78 10.91
CA ILE A 297 13.21 6.01 11.31
C ILE A 297 13.30 4.61 10.69
N LEU A 298 13.37 3.58 11.52
CA LEU A 298 13.22 2.18 11.12
C LEU A 298 11.72 1.85 11.03
N PRO A 299 11.20 1.55 9.82
CA PRO A 299 9.77 1.34 9.61
C PRO A 299 9.30 -0.05 10.05
N GLY A 300 7.97 -0.26 10.01
CA GLY A 300 7.41 -1.60 10.15
C GLY A 300 7.85 -2.53 9.02
N SER A 301 7.90 -3.83 9.32
CA SER A 301 8.27 -4.89 8.36
C SER A 301 7.35 -6.10 8.52
N LYS A 302 7.14 -6.86 7.43
CA LYS A 302 6.50 -8.19 7.43
C LYS A 302 7.49 -9.36 7.32
N SER A 303 8.79 -9.08 7.38
CA SER A 303 9.86 -10.07 7.51
C SER A 303 11.02 -9.45 8.30
N VAL A 304 10.80 -9.23 9.59
CA VAL A 304 11.68 -8.44 10.47
C VAL A 304 13.10 -9.02 10.49
N ARG A 305 13.21 -10.35 10.58
CA ARG A 305 14.52 -11.04 10.55
C ARG A 305 15.21 -10.95 9.18
N GLY A 306 14.46 -11.04 8.09
CA GLY A 306 14.98 -10.94 6.72
C GLY A 306 15.44 -9.52 6.36
N ASP A 307 14.62 -8.53 6.69
CA ASP A 307 14.92 -7.12 6.48
C ASP A 307 16.09 -6.64 7.35
N LEU A 308 16.20 -7.11 8.60
CA LEU A 308 17.35 -6.84 9.46
C LEU A 308 18.65 -7.45 8.90
N ALA A 309 18.60 -8.68 8.38
CA ALA A 309 19.75 -9.28 7.71
C ALA A 309 20.17 -8.46 6.47
N ARG A 310 19.20 -7.93 5.71
CA ARG A 310 19.47 -7.05 4.57
C ARG A 310 20.03 -5.68 4.97
N LEU A 311 19.58 -5.12 6.09
CA LEU A 311 20.10 -3.88 6.70
C LEU A 311 21.58 -4.07 7.10
N ARG A 312 21.91 -5.14 7.83
CA ARG A 312 23.29 -5.50 8.21
C ARG A 312 24.18 -5.77 6.98
N ALA A 313 23.66 -6.46 5.96
CA ALA A 313 24.41 -6.72 4.72
C ALA A 313 24.78 -5.44 3.93
N ARG A 314 24.19 -4.29 4.26
CA ARG A 314 24.52 -2.96 3.69
C ARG A 314 25.42 -2.11 4.60
N GLY A 315 25.80 -2.61 5.79
CA GLY A 315 26.50 -1.82 6.81
C GLY A 315 25.67 -0.70 7.43
N TRP A 316 24.34 -0.72 7.24
CA TRP A 316 23.44 0.30 7.79
C TRP A 316 23.36 0.25 9.33
N ASP A 317 23.62 -0.91 9.93
CA ASP A 317 23.78 -1.10 11.37
C ASP A 317 24.95 -0.27 11.94
N GLN A 318 26.11 -0.33 11.29
CA GLN A 318 27.28 0.48 11.64
C GLN A 318 27.03 1.98 11.42
N ALA A 319 26.30 2.33 10.36
CA ALA A 319 25.93 3.70 10.08
C ALA A 319 24.94 4.28 11.12
N ILE A 320 23.97 3.47 11.59
CA ILE A 320 23.06 3.84 12.69
C ILE A 320 23.82 4.02 14.01
N GLN A 321 24.75 3.11 14.35
CA GLN A 321 25.61 3.26 15.53
C GLN A 321 26.50 4.52 15.45
N ARG A 322 26.95 4.90 14.24
CA ARG A 322 27.69 6.14 14.02
C ARG A 322 26.80 7.38 14.17
N HIS A 323 25.57 7.35 13.66
CA HIS A 323 24.57 8.40 13.79
C HIS A 323 24.27 8.73 15.26
N LEU A 324 23.94 7.70 16.05
CA LEU A 324 23.68 7.82 17.50
C LEU A 324 24.90 8.34 18.28
N ARG A 325 26.12 7.98 17.86
CA ARG A 325 27.36 8.47 18.50
C ARG A 325 27.56 9.98 18.35
N TYR A 326 26.99 10.58 17.30
CA TYR A 326 27.08 12.02 17.03
C TYR A 326 25.83 12.80 17.48
N GLY A 327 24.99 12.23 18.35
CA GLY A 327 23.81 12.91 18.90
C GLY A 327 22.52 12.76 18.07
N GLY A 328 22.60 12.05 16.93
CA GLY A 328 21.47 11.85 16.03
C GLY A 328 20.37 10.98 16.64
N LYS A 329 19.11 11.22 16.25
CA LYS A 329 17.95 10.52 16.81
C LYS A 329 17.54 9.30 15.98
N LEU A 330 16.91 8.32 16.64
CA LEU A 330 16.41 7.09 16.02
C LEU A 330 15.00 6.76 16.51
N ILE A 331 14.07 6.53 15.59
CA ILE A 331 12.75 5.96 15.88
C ILE A 331 12.66 4.54 15.31
N GLY A 332 12.09 3.59 16.06
CA GLY A 332 11.69 2.28 15.55
C GLY A 332 10.19 2.07 15.69
N ILE A 333 9.50 1.71 14.60
CA ILE A 333 8.05 1.45 14.60
C ILE A 333 7.80 -0.03 14.27
N CYS A 334 7.04 -0.72 15.13
CA CYS A 334 6.63 -2.12 14.95
C CYS A 334 7.83 -3.03 14.63
N GLY A 335 7.96 -3.58 13.42
CA GLY A 335 9.14 -4.35 13.01
C GLY A 335 10.47 -3.61 13.27
N GLY A 336 10.52 -2.31 13.00
CA GLY A 336 11.67 -1.46 13.30
C GLY A 336 11.95 -1.30 14.80
N PHE A 337 10.93 -1.36 15.66
CA PHE A 337 11.10 -1.41 17.12
C PHE A 337 11.72 -2.73 17.56
N GLN A 338 11.23 -3.86 17.04
CA GLN A 338 11.77 -5.19 17.33
C GLN A 338 13.25 -5.30 16.95
N MET A 339 13.67 -4.68 15.84
CA MET A 339 15.06 -4.61 15.40
C MET A 339 16.00 -3.92 16.39
N LEU A 340 15.52 -3.02 17.27
CA LEU A 340 16.36 -2.32 18.23
C LEU A 340 16.86 -3.21 19.38
N GLY A 341 16.19 -4.34 19.65
CA GLY A 341 16.51 -5.24 20.75
C GLY A 341 17.83 -6.01 20.59
N HIS A 342 18.16 -6.84 21.58
CA HIS A 342 19.27 -7.81 21.50
C HIS A 342 18.96 -8.96 20.54
N ARG A 343 17.73 -9.49 20.54
CA ARG A 343 17.33 -10.68 19.77
C ARG A 343 15.88 -10.63 19.28
N ILE A 344 15.65 -11.28 18.15
CA ILE A 344 14.33 -11.55 17.56
C ILE A 344 14.20 -13.06 17.36
N HIS A 345 13.15 -13.64 17.93
CA HIS A 345 12.84 -15.06 17.87
C HIS A 345 11.61 -15.28 16.99
N ASP A 346 11.72 -16.17 16.00
CA ASP A 346 10.60 -16.67 15.19
C ASP A 346 10.57 -18.20 15.34
N PRO A 347 10.15 -18.75 16.50
CA PRO A 347 10.21 -20.18 16.77
C PRO A 347 9.22 -20.99 15.92
N LYS A 348 8.16 -20.34 15.42
CA LYS A 348 7.08 -20.96 14.62
C LYS A 348 7.28 -20.81 13.11
N GLY A 349 8.21 -19.96 12.65
CA GLY A 349 8.43 -19.69 11.23
C GLY A 349 7.30 -18.87 10.58
N LEU A 350 6.80 -17.86 11.30
CA LEU A 350 5.64 -17.05 10.92
C LEU A 350 5.95 -16.09 9.78
N GLU A 351 7.19 -15.61 9.68
CA GLU A 351 7.65 -14.69 8.64
C GLU A 351 8.64 -15.35 7.68
N SER A 352 9.36 -16.38 8.13
CA SER A 352 10.48 -17.01 7.42
C SER A 352 10.80 -18.39 7.99
N GLN A 353 11.96 -18.96 7.68
CA GLN A 353 12.42 -20.19 8.34
C GLN A 353 12.52 -19.99 9.86
N ALA A 354 11.93 -20.91 10.63
CA ALA A 354 11.96 -20.89 12.09
C ALA A 354 13.38 -20.77 12.65
N GLY A 355 13.57 -19.94 13.67
CA GLY A 355 14.87 -19.71 14.29
C GLY A 355 14.94 -18.41 15.10
N SER A 356 16.14 -17.85 15.21
CA SER A 356 16.37 -16.57 15.91
C SER A 356 17.47 -15.79 15.21
N SER A 357 17.50 -14.48 15.44
CA SER A 357 18.47 -13.55 14.88
C SER A 357 18.84 -12.50 15.91
N ASP A 358 20.10 -12.07 15.93
CA ASP A 358 20.53 -10.99 16.81
C ASP A 358 20.06 -9.64 16.25
N GLY A 359 19.43 -8.83 17.10
CA GLY A 359 18.96 -7.48 16.80
C GLY A 359 20.10 -6.47 16.69
N LEU A 360 19.79 -5.17 16.61
CA LEU A 360 20.81 -4.12 16.57
C LEU A 360 21.51 -3.91 17.92
N GLY A 361 20.94 -4.43 19.02
CA GLY A 361 21.51 -4.35 20.36
C GLY A 361 21.53 -2.94 20.95
N LEU A 362 20.56 -2.11 20.57
CA LEU A 362 20.45 -0.69 20.95
C LEU A 362 19.55 -0.48 22.17
N LEU A 363 18.64 -1.42 22.44
CA LEU A 363 17.76 -1.43 23.60
C LEU A 363 17.85 -2.79 24.31
N ALA A 364 17.86 -2.77 25.64
CA ALA A 364 17.92 -3.96 26.49
C ALA A 364 16.57 -4.70 26.54
N MET A 365 16.21 -5.35 25.44
CA MET A 365 14.96 -6.09 25.24
C MET A 365 15.12 -7.16 24.17
N GLU A 366 14.24 -8.15 24.18
CA GLU A 366 14.15 -9.21 23.16
C GLU A 366 12.70 -9.34 22.69
N THR A 367 12.50 -9.77 21.43
CA THR A 367 11.15 -9.97 20.88
C THR A 367 10.96 -11.41 20.43
N THR A 368 9.82 -12.00 20.77
CA THR A 368 9.35 -13.28 20.21
C THR A 368 8.12 -13.03 19.33
N LEU A 369 8.14 -13.55 18.10
CA LEU A 369 6.98 -13.55 17.21
C LEU A 369 6.03 -14.67 17.59
N ASP A 370 4.75 -14.32 17.80
CA ASP A 370 3.68 -15.25 18.14
C ASP A 370 2.57 -15.25 17.07
N SER A 371 1.80 -16.33 17.03
CA SER A 371 0.75 -16.57 16.03
C SER A 371 -0.48 -15.68 16.21
N GLU A 372 -0.69 -15.13 17.42
CA GLU A 372 -1.76 -14.19 17.69
C GLU A 372 -1.32 -12.76 17.37
N LYS A 373 -1.96 -12.17 16.35
CA LYS A 373 -1.76 -10.75 16.02
C LYS A 373 -2.55 -9.88 16.99
N GLN A 374 -1.89 -8.85 17.49
CA GLN A 374 -2.55 -7.73 18.16
C GLN A 374 -3.06 -6.76 17.09
N LEU A 375 -4.37 -6.54 17.08
CA LEU A 375 -5.11 -5.68 16.16
C LEU A 375 -5.98 -4.73 16.98
N SER A 376 -5.51 -3.50 17.21
CA SER A 376 -6.22 -2.53 18.05
C SER A 376 -6.10 -1.09 17.51
N ASN A 377 -7.14 -0.29 17.72
CA ASN A 377 -7.09 1.16 17.49
C ASN A 377 -6.90 1.85 18.85
N GLN A 378 -5.85 2.65 18.97
CA GLN A 378 -5.33 3.12 20.25
C GLN A 378 -5.34 4.65 20.36
N ARG A 379 -5.56 5.14 21.58
CA ARG A 379 -5.40 6.56 21.95
C ARG A 379 -4.73 6.64 23.31
N GLY A 380 -3.68 7.44 23.42
CA GLY A 380 -2.89 7.54 24.63
C GLY A 380 -2.09 8.84 24.66
N ARG A 381 -0.95 8.82 25.36
CA ARG A 381 -0.04 9.95 25.49
C ARG A 381 1.39 9.50 25.23
N LEU A 382 2.18 10.29 24.51
CA LEU A 382 3.61 10.09 24.41
C LEU A 382 4.23 10.32 25.80
N ALA A 383 5.21 9.51 26.19
CA ALA A 383 6.01 9.76 27.39
C ALA A 383 6.84 11.05 27.23
N ILE A 384 7.25 11.38 26.00
CA ILE A 384 7.83 12.68 25.68
C ILE A 384 6.74 13.77 25.62
N ALA A 385 6.95 14.87 26.35
CA ALA A 385 6.10 16.06 26.38
C ALA A 385 4.61 15.83 26.71
N ASP A 386 4.23 14.64 27.21
CA ASP A 386 2.85 14.26 27.58
C ASP A 386 1.81 14.50 26.46
N ALA A 387 2.25 14.39 25.19
CA ALA A 387 1.47 14.78 24.03
C ALA A 387 0.42 13.72 23.65
N ALA A 388 -0.81 14.15 23.36
CA ALA A 388 -1.89 13.25 22.95
C ALA A 388 -1.56 12.55 21.61
N VAL A 389 -1.67 11.23 21.58
CA VAL A 389 -1.38 10.39 20.40
C VAL A 389 -2.53 9.45 20.10
N SER A 390 -2.76 9.19 18.81
CA SER A 390 -3.72 8.24 18.29
C SER A 390 -3.07 7.45 17.16
N GLY A 391 -3.36 6.16 17.08
CA GLY A 391 -2.77 5.27 16.10
C GLY A 391 -3.37 3.89 16.19
N TYR A 392 -2.65 2.89 15.68
CA TYR A 392 -3.12 1.51 15.63
C TYR A 392 -1.98 0.50 15.80
N GLU A 393 -2.31 -0.68 16.32
CA GLU A 393 -1.37 -1.79 16.52
C GLU A 393 -1.72 -2.91 15.54
N ILE A 394 -0.74 -3.35 14.73
CA ILE A 394 -0.83 -4.50 13.82
C ILE A 394 0.49 -5.27 13.89
N HIS A 395 0.69 -6.02 14.97
CA HIS A 395 1.94 -6.75 15.22
C HIS A 395 1.72 -8.17 15.76
N ALA A 396 2.68 -9.03 15.47
CA ALA A 396 2.79 -10.40 15.98
C ALA A 396 3.89 -10.54 17.07
N GLY A 397 4.68 -9.49 17.30
CA GLY A 397 5.77 -9.51 18.27
C GLY A 397 5.29 -9.28 19.70
N ILE A 398 5.83 -10.06 20.63
CA ILE A 398 5.79 -9.83 22.08
C ILE A 398 7.21 -9.47 22.51
N THR A 399 7.42 -8.22 22.94
CA THR A 399 8.73 -7.74 23.44
C THR A 399 8.77 -7.82 24.96
N THR A 400 9.92 -8.21 25.51
CA THR A 400 10.18 -8.22 26.96
C THR A 400 11.59 -7.72 27.26
N GLY A 401 11.81 -7.17 28.45
CA GLY A 401 13.13 -6.79 28.97
C GLY A 401 13.19 -5.39 29.58
N PRO A 402 14.29 -5.04 30.29
CA PRO A 402 14.40 -3.82 31.09
C PRO A 402 14.21 -2.50 30.32
N ALA A 403 14.39 -2.47 29.00
CA ALA A 403 14.15 -1.24 28.23
C ALA A 403 12.68 -0.78 28.28
N LEU A 404 11.73 -1.69 28.56
CA LEU A 404 10.31 -1.37 28.66
C LEU A 404 9.93 -0.65 29.97
N ASP A 405 10.82 -0.63 30.97
CA ASP A 405 10.62 0.09 32.24
C ASP A 405 10.63 1.62 32.03
N ASN A 406 11.20 2.10 30.90
CA ASN A 406 11.15 3.49 30.45
C ASN A 406 10.37 3.56 29.12
N PRO A 407 9.04 3.56 29.12
CA PRO A 407 8.25 3.42 27.91
C PRO A 407 8.24 4.68 27.04
N ALA A 408 7.91 4.49 25.77
CA ALA A 408 7.74 5.61 24.83
C ALA A 408 6.31 6.18 24.85
N LEU A 409 5.31 5.38 25.21
CA LEU A 409 3.90 5.76 25.26
C LEU A 409 3.17 5.18 26.49
N TYR A 410 2.14 5.90 26.92
CA TYR A 410 1.13 5.42 27.85
C TYR A 410 -0.19 5.23 27.11
N LEU A 411 -0.61 3.97 26.94
CA LEU A 411 -1.85 3.56 26.28
C LEU A 411 -2.87 3.04 27.32
N PRO A 412 -4.16 2.88 26.99
CA PRO A 412 -5.18 2.44 27.95
C PRO A 412 -4.94 1.01 28.46
N ARG A 413 -4.21 0.20 27.67
CA ARG A 413 -3.78 -1.16 28.02
C ARG A 413 -2.51 -1.22 28.89
N GLY A 414 -1.85 -0.08 29.12
CA GLY A 414 -0.56 0.01 29.80
C GLY A 414 0.51 0.75 28.97
N ALA A 415 1.75 0.63 29.44
CA ALA A 415 2.92 1.17 28.77
C ALA A 415 3.19 0.48 27.41
N ASP A 416 3.63 1.24 26.41
CA ASP A 416 4.11 0.70 25.12
C ASP A 416 5.48 1.26 24.76
N GLY A 417 6.28 0.43 24.08
CA GLY A 417 7.54 0.84 23.52
C GLY A 417 8.65 1.02 24.56
N ALA A 418 9.69 1.75 24.17
CA ALA A 418 10.83 2.09 25.01
C ALA A 418 11.49 3.40 24.56
N LEU A 419 11.97 4.18 25.51
CA LEU A 419 12.82 5.34 25.32
C LEU A 419 14.20 5.01 25.91
N SER A 420 15.29 5.25 25.17
CA SER A 420 16.63 5.03 25.71
C SER A 420 16.96 6.01 26.84
N ALA A 421 17.85 5.61 27.75
CA ALA A 421 18.22 6.41 28.93
C ALA A 421 18.90 7.76 28.57
N ASP A 422 19.51 7.85 27.38
CA ASP A 422 20.08 9.07 26.81
C ASP A 422 19.08 9.90 25.97
N GLY A 423 17.82 9.44 25.85
CA GLY A 423 16.77 10.08 25.07
C GLY A 423 17.08 10.18 23.57
N GLN A 424 17.94 9.33 23.01
CA GLN A 424 18.27 9.31 21.58
C GLN A 424 17.41 8.36 20.75
N ILE A 425 16.86 7.31 21.36
CA ILE A 425 16.14 6.23 20.69
C ILE A 425 14.73 6.13 21.26
N LEU A 426 13.73 6.14 20.38
CA LEU A 426 12.33 5.89 20.72
C LEU A 426 11.81 4.69 19.91
N GLY A 427 11.29 3.67 20.58
CA GLY A 427 10.71 2.49 19.97
C GLY A 427 9.25 2.31 20.37
N THR A 428 8.38 1.85 19.47
CA THR A 428 6.95 1.62 19.77
C THR A 428 6.32 0.61 18.82
N TYR A 429 5.25 -0.08 19.24
CA TYR A 429 4.38 -0.86 18.35
C TYR A 429 3.30 -0.03 17.64
N LEU A 430 3.08 1.22 18.07
CA LEU A 430 2.03 2.08 17.56
C LEU A 430 2.36 2.62 16.16
N HIS A 431 1.62 2.14 15.16
CA HIS A 431 1.56 2.74 13.84
C HIS A 431 0.69 3.99 13.83
N GLY A 432 0.89 4.87 12.83
CA GLY A 432 0.23 6.17 12.76
C GLY A 432 0.77 7.21 13.76
N LEU A 433 1.98 6.99 14.29
CA LEU A 433 2.61 7.80 15.33
C LEU A 433 2.62 9.32 15.04
N PHE A 434 2.68 9.72 13.77
CA PHE A 434 2.69 11.11 13.30
C PHE A 434 1.33 11.63 12.80
N GLU A 435 0.26 10.81 12.83
CA GLU A 435 -1.09 11.23 12.40
C GLU A 435 -1.73 12.24 13.37
N SER A 436 -1.43 12.14 14.67
CA SER A 436 -1.87 13.09 15.69
C SER A 436 -1.01 14.36 15.67
N PRO A 437 -1.58 15.57 15.49
CA PRO A 437 -0.78 16.81 15.41
C PRO A 437 0.03 17.12 16.68
N PRO A 438 -0.50 16.99 17.91
CA PRO A 438 0.30 17.13 19.12
C PRO A 438 1.48 16.13 19.21
N ALA A 439 1.25 14.87 18.84
CA ALA A 439 2.30 13.85 18.86
C ALA A 439 3.39 14.15 17.83
N CYS A 440 3.00 14.51 16.60
CA CYS A 440 3.91 14.88 15.52
C CYS A 440 4.79 16.10 15.92
N ALA A 441 4.18 17.15 16.49
CA ALA A 441 4.91 18.32 16.96
C ALA A 441 5.89 18.00 18.12
N ALA A 442 5.50 17.13 19.05
CA ALA A 442 6.35 16.69 20.16
C ALA A 442 7.54 15.84 19.68
N LEU A 443 7.30 14.89 18.76
CA LEU A 443 8.34 14.03 18.17
C LEU A 443 9.32 14.83 17.31
N LEU A 444 8.83 15.79 16.51
CA LEU A 444 9.69 16.68 15.73
C LEU A 444 10.52 17.60 16.63
N GLY A 445 9.93 18.14 17.71
CA GLY A 445 10.68 18.91 18.72
C GLY A 445 11.77 18.07 19.39
N TRP A 446 11.45 16.84 19.81
CA TRP A 446 12.43 15.88 20.36
C TRP A 446 13.53 15.50 19.35
N ALA A 447 13.19 15.47 18.06
CA ALA A 447 14.13 15.21 16.97
C ALA A 447 15.04 16.41 16.64
N GLY A 448 14.83 17.58 17.24
CA GLY A 448 15.64 18.79 17.02
C GLY A 448 15.02 19.85 16.11
N LEU A 449 13.72 19.78 15.81
CA LEU A 449 13.02 20.84 15.08
C LEU A 449 12.65 21.99 16.04
N ASP A 450 13.36 23.11 15.96
CA ASP A 450 13.11 24.30 16.79
C ASP A 450 11.65 24.77 16.75
N GLN A 451 11.04 24.94 17.93
CA GLN A 451 9.64 25.33 18.07
C GLN A 451 9.44 26.83 17.78
N ALA A 452 8.74 27.14 16.68
CA ALA A 452 8.11 28.42 16.41
C ALA A 452 6.59 28.17 16.19
N PRO A 453 5.70 29.09 16.60
CA PRO A 453 4.40 28.70 17.12
C PRO A 453 3.38 28.24 16.07
N ASP A 454 2.67 27.19 16.46
CA ASP A 454 1.31 26.82 16.01
C ASP A 454 1.14 26.61 14.50
N LEU A 455 1.63 25.46 14.00
CA LEU A 455 1.23 24.94 12.70
C LEU A 455 -0.27 24.58 12.73
N ARG A 456 -1.12 25.58 12.48
CA ARG A 456 -2.52 25.35 12.14
C ARG A 456 -2.58 24.58 10.83
N LEU A 457 -2.64 23.26 10.95
CA LEU A 457 -3.21 22.40 9.93
C LEU A 457 -4.51 23.06 9.43
N PRO A 458 -4.74 23.16 8.10
CA PRO A 458 -5.96 23.72 7.57
C PRO A 458 -7.15 22.80 7.88
N CYS A 459 -7.66 22.91 9.10
CA CYS A 459 -8.91 22.30 9.53
C CYS A 459 -10.01 22.79 8.59
N ALA A 460 -10.75 21.84 8.01
CA ALA A 460 -11.78 22.13 7.02
C ALA A 460 -12.73 23.23 7.52
N ALA A 461 -12.87 24.29 6.73
CA ALA A 461 -13.67 25.46 7.08
C ALA A 461 -15.15 25.06 7.28
N ARG A 462 -15.54 24.82 8.53
CA ARG A 462 -16.94 24.74 8.95
C ARG A 462 -17.56 26.12 8.82
N ARG A 463 -18.04 26.45 7.62
CA ARG A 463 -18.97 27.57 7.43
C ARG A 463 -20.24 27.26 8.23
N GLY A 464 -20.46 28.00 9.31
CA GLY A 464 -21.65 27.86 10.13
C GLY A 464 -22.92 28.08 9.32
N HIS A 465 -23.89 27.18 9.47
CA HIS A 465 -25.24 27.38 8.97
C HIS A 465 -25.86 28.60 9.67
N ARG A 466 -26.29 29.59 8.88
CA ARG A 466 -27.23 30.63 9.32
C ARG A 466 -28.65 30.14 9.03
N PRO A 467 -29.59 30.15 9.99
CA PRO A 467 -30.99 29.88 9.69
C PRO A 467 -31.60 31.08 8.92
N PRO A 468 -32.56 30.85 8.01
CA PRO A 468 -33.33 31.92 7.38
C PRO A 468 -34.55 32.29 8.25
N GLY A 469 -34.75 33.58 8.51
CA GLY A 469 -35.97 34.06 9.17
C GLY A 469 -35.79 35.40 9.88
N GLY A 470 -36.48 36.45 9.41
CA GLY A 470 -36.47 37.78 10.02
C GLY A 470 -36.62 38.89 9.00
N ARG A 471 -37.86 39.31 8.74
CA ARG A 471 -38.16 40.46 7.88
C ARG A 471 -37.79 41.76 8.58
N CYS A 472 -37.13 42.69 7.89
CA CYS A 472 -37.06 44.10 8.27
C CYS A 472 -37.66 44.95 7.17
N GLY A 473 -38.95 45.27 7.29
CA GLY A 473 -39.49 46.51 6.73
C GLY A 473 -39.08 47.64 7.67
N GLY A 474 -38.62 48.77 7.13
CA GLY A 474 -38.13 49.87 7.97
C GLY A 474 -39.25 50.75 8.51
N THR A 475 -38.94 51.53 9.54
CA THR A 475 -39.36 52.94 9.62
C THR A 475 -38.43 53.74 10.52
N SER A 476 -38.39 55.05 10.26
CA SER A 476 -37.67 56.11 10.95
C SER A 476 -37.85 56.19 12.47
N GLY A 477 -36.79 56.55 13.19
CA GLY A 477 -36.83 57.05 14.57
C GLY A 477 -35.50 57.71 14.96
N ARG A 478 -35.49 59.03 15.15
CA ARG A 478 -34.31 59.82 15.59
C ARG A 478 -34.28 59.95 17.13
N GLN A 479 -33.08 60.21 17.66
CA GLN A 479 -32.81 60.79 19.00
C GLN A 479 -33.17 59.89 20.21
N ALA A 480 -32.53 59.98 21.39
CA ALA A 480 -31.36 60.73 21.82
C ALA A 480 -30.74 60.14 23.11
N ILE A 481 -29.44 60.39 23.31
CA ILE A 481 -28.71 60.75 24.55
C ILE A 481 -28.78 59.82 25.80
N ALA A 482 -27.59 59.66 26.41
CA ALA A 482 -27.22 58.94 27.62
C ALA A 482 -28.03 59.20 28.91
N GLY A 483 -27.97 58.24 29.84
CA GLY A 483 -28.50 58.38 31.22
C GLY A 483 -28.17 57.20 32.14
N THR A 484 -27.10 57.34 32.91
CA THR A 484 -26.65 56.53 34.07
C THR A 484 -27.73 55.97 35.01
N ALA A 485 -27.55 54.73 35.52
CA ALA A 485 -27.49 54.43 36.98
C ALA A 485 -27.23 52.93 37.31
N ARG A 486 -26.34 52.68 38.28
CA ARG A 486 -26.38 51.53 39.23
C ARG A 486 -26.81 52.12 40.60
N PRO A 487 -27.41 51.36 41.55
CA PRO A 487 -26.57 50.67 42.56
C PRO A 487 -27.11 49.40 43.27
N HIS A 488 -26.14 48.61 43.75
CA HIS A 488 -26.04 47.85 45.03
C HIS A 488 -27.07 46.80 45.56
N GLY A 489 -26.46 45.76 46.15
CA GLY A 489 -27.00 44.90 47.22
C GLY A 489 -27.33 43.47 46.78
N LEU A 490 -27.15 42.40 47.57
CA LEU A 490 -26.51 42.16 48.88
C LEU A 490 -26.18 40.64 48.95
N ASN A 491 -25.29 40.20 49.85
CA ASN A 491 -24.98 38.79 50.14
C ASN A 491 -25.23 38.56 51.64
N PRO A 492 -25.86 37.45 52.11
CA PRO A 492 -25.05 36.33 52.65
C PRO A 492 -25.73 34.93 52.65
N GLY A 493 -25.01 33.90 53.12
CA GLY A 493 -25.64 32.82 53.91
C GLY A 493 -25.20 31.38 53.63
N ARG A 494 -24.73 30.65 54.66
CA ARG A 494 -24.36 29.22 54.65
C ARG A 494 -25.44 28.33 55.28
N ASN A 495 -25.42 27.02 54.95
CA ASN A 495 -25.45 25.82 55.84
C ASN A 495 -25.98 24.61 55.04
N GLU A 496 -25.35 23.44 54.97
CA GLU A 496 -24.84 22.45 55.97
C GLU A 496 -25.80 21.27 56.25
N HIS A 497 -25.22 20.07 56.16
CA HIS A 497 -25.59 18.76 56.74
C HIS A 497 -26.99 18.12 56.60
N ARG A 498 -26.97 16.87 56.14
CA ARG A 498 -27.77 15.75 56.67
C ARG A 498 -26.91 14.49 56.80
N ASP A 499 -27.22 13.67 57.80
CA ASP A 499 -26.46 12.49 58.24
C ASP A 499 -27.44 11.40 58.74
N HIS A 500 -26.92 10.22 59.10
CA HIS A 500 -27.55 9.08 59.83
C HIS A 500 -28.43 8.10 59.00
N HIS A 501 -28.49 6.78 59.28
CA HIS A 501 -27.85 5.93 60.31
C HIS A 501 -27.79 4.43 59.87
N ARG A 502 -27.05 3.58 60.61
CA ARG A 502 -26.97 2.10 60.51
C ARG A 502 -26.73 1.49 61.90
N PRO A 503 -27.33 0.33 62.28
CA PRO A 503 -26.57 -0.88 62.70
C PRO A 503 -27.26 -2.24 62.29
N SER A 504 -26.61 -3.41 62.05
CA SER A 504 -25.89 -4.38 62.92
C SER A 504 -26.82 -5.21 63.87
N ARG A 505 -26.72 -6.55 64.11
CA ARG A 505 -25.62 -7.58 63.96
C ARG A 505 -26.14 -9.05 64.17
N ARG A 506 -25.46 -10.07 63.57
CA ARG A 506 -25.23 -11.49 64.05
C ARG A 506 -26.42 -12.50 64.13
N ASP A 507 -26.25 -13.85 64.09
CA ASP A 507 -25.05 -14.75 64.08
C ASP A 507 -25.31 -16.14 63.39
N ARG A 508 -24.23 -16.77 62.87
CA ARG A 508 -23.89 -18.22 62.63
C ARG A 508 -24.89 -19.29 62.09
N LEU A 509 -24.46 -20.02 61.04
CA LEU A 509 -24.03 -21.45 61.08
C LEU A 509 -23.37 -21.90 59.74
N GLU A 510 -22.50 -22.91 59.81
CA GLU A 510 -21.63 -23.53 58.76
C GLU A 510 -21.63 -25.07 59.02
N PRO A 511 -21.07 -25.98 58.18
CA PRO A 511 -20.57 -25.88 56.79
C PRO A 511 -21.06 -27.01 55.85
N HIS A 512 -20.76 -26.96 54.53
CA HIS A 512 -20.56 -28.17 53.69
C HIS A 512 -19.85 -27.88 52.34
N GLY A 513 -18.81 -28.68 52.02
CA GLY A 513 -18.47 -29.08 50.64
C GLY A 513 -17.49 -28.22 49.82
N ALA A 514 -16.26 -28.70 49.63
CA ALA A 514 -15.25 -28.08 48.74
C ALA A 514 -15.36 -28.59 47.27
N PRO A 515 -14.87 -27.82 46.27
CA PRO A 515 -14.61 -28.35 44.92
C PRO A 515 -13.19 -28.94 44.82
N ALA A 516 -13.10 -30.18 44.36
CA ALA A 516 -11.83 -30.89 44.18
C ALA A 516 -11.24 -30.73 42.77
N ARG A 517 -9.94 -31.00 42.66
CA ARG A 517 -9.18 -31.06 41.40
C ARG A 517 -9.67 -32.20 40.50
N ALA A 518 -9.58 -32.03 39.18
CA ALA A 518 -9.63 -33.14 38.23
C ALA A 518 -8.38 -33.11 37.33
N SER A 519 -7.63 -34.20 37.35
CA SER A 519 -6.46 -34.46 36.50
C SER A 519 -6.84 -35.40 35.34
N ALA A 520 -5.96 -35.45 34.34
CA ALA A 520 -6.07 -36.25 33.12
C ALA A 520 -6.51 -37.72 33.33
N ASP A 521 -7.14 -38.30 32.30
CA ASP A 521 -6.62 -39.57 31.79
C ASP A 521 -6.89 -39.83 30.30
N ARG A 522 -6.19 -40.84 29.78
CA ARG A 522 -6.03 -41.21 28.36
C ARG A 522 -7.19 -42.04 27.79
N ILE A 523 -7.30 -42.09 26.47
CA ILE A 523 -8.04 -43.13 25.74
C ILE A 523 -7.09 -43.79 24.72
N GLU A 524 -6.85 -45.10 24.89
CA GLU A 524 -6.25 -45.97 23.87
C GLU A 524 -7.35 -46.63 23.01
N PRO A 525 -7.11 -46.94 21.73
CA PRO A 525 -8.02 -47.74 20.91
C PRO A 525 -7.73 -49.24 21.02
N ALA A 526 -8.78 -50.04 21.22
CA ALA A 526 -8.71 -51.49 21.36
C ALA A 526 -8.52 -52.25 20.03
N ARG A 527 -8.00 -53.49 20.12
CA ARG A 527 -7.89 -54.46 19.00
C ARG A 527 -8.99 -55.52 19.05
N ALA A 528 -9.58 -55.86 17.89
CA ALA A 528 -10.09 -57.18 17.42
C ALA A 528 -11.13 -56.95 16.29
N GLY A 529 -11.32 -57.81 15.27
CA GLY A 529 -10.56 -59.00 14.86
C GLY A 529 -11.26 -59.77 13.71
N ALA A 530 -10.45 -60.33 12.79
CA ALA A 530 -10.68 -61.48 11.89
C ALA A 530 -11.87 -61.57 10.87
N GLY A 531 -11.52 -61.92 9.61
CA GLY A 531 -12.38 -62.54 8.58
C GLY A 531 -12.52 -61.72 7.28
N GLY A 532 -12.29 -62.24 6.05
CA GLY A 532 -11.71 -63.51 5.61
C GLY A 532 -11.87 -63.73 4.07
N GLY A 533 -10.78 -64.10 3.37
CA GLY A 533 -10.76 -64.49 1.93
C GLY A 533 -10.82 -63.35 0.90
N SER A 534 -10.29 -63.44 -0.33
CA SER A 534 -9.43 -64.46 -0.98
C SER A 534 -8.84 -63.91 -2.30
N GLY A 535 -7.70 -64.42 -2.81
CA GLY A 535 -7.36 -64.28 -4.25
C GLY A 535 -5.94 -63.85 -4.69
N ARG A 536 -5.05 -64.83 -4.90
CA ARG A 536 -3.98 -64.93 -5.94
C ARG A 536 -2.85 -63.87 -6.09
N MET A 537 -1.64 -64.38 -5.89
CA MET A 537 -0.32 -63.98 -6.46
C MET A 537 -0.24 -64.31 -7.99
N PRO A 538 0.84 -63.98 -8.77
CA PRO A 538 2.22 -63.61 -8.37
C PRO A 538 2.97 -62.51 -9.17
N GLY A 539 4.19 -62.14 -8.72
CA GLY A 539 5.26 -61.73 -9.66
C GLY A 539 6.39 -60.79 -9.18
N GLY A 540 7.57 -61.33 -8.83
CA GLY A 540 8.86 -60.69 -9.20
C GLY A 540 9.63 -59.77 -8.23
N ARG A 541 10.60 -60.34 -7.50
CA ARG A 541 12.06 -59.99 -7.44
C ARG A 541 12.52 -58.51 -7.58
N ALA A 542 13.55 -58.00 -6.87
CA ALA A 542 14.45 -58.60 -5.86
C ALA A 542 15.47 -57.59 -5.24
N ILE A 543 16.02 -57.97 -4.06
CA ILE A 543 17.37 -57.68 -3.50
C ILE A 543 17.68 -56.30 -2.85
N ARG A 544 17.98 -56.38 -1.54
CA ARG A 544 18.70 -55.41 -0.70
C ARG A 544 20.22 -55.51 -0.92
N ARG A 545 20.99 -54.47 -0.53
CA ARG A 545 22.19 -54.64 0.33
C ARG A 545 22.36 -53.48 1.32
N HIS A 546 22.78 -53.81 2.55
CA HIS A 546 23.23 -52.87 3.58
C HIS A 546 24.69 -52.44 3.34
N PHE A 547 25.15 -51.36 3.99
CA PHE A 547 26.26 -51.45 4.95
C PHE A 547 26.25 -50.27 5.94
N GLN A 548 26.76 -50.50 7.16
CA GLN A 548 27.00 -49.51 8.21
C GLN A 548 28.52 -49.32 8.42
N GLN A 549 28.95 -48.14 8.93
CA GLN A 549 29.77 -47.95 10.16
C GLN A 549 30.80 -46.80 10.11
N ARG A 550 30.53 -45.78 10.96
CA ARG A 550 31.43 -45.05 11.90
C ARG A 550 32.67 -44.22 11.44
N PRO A 551 33.18 -43.28 12.29
CA PRO A 551 33.97 -42.11 11.85
C PRO A 551 35.38 -41.93 12.48
N ALA A 552 36.15 -40.96 11.95
CA ALA A 552 37.43 -40.40 12.44
C ALA A 552 37.71 -39.06 11.70
N ALA A 553 38.60 -38.12 12.07
CA ALA A 553 39.25 -37.70 13.33
C ALA A 553 39.84 -36.26 13.12
N ARG A 554 40.40 -35.61 14.16
CA ARG A 554 41.02 -34.26 14.11
C ARG A 554 42.40 -34.24 13.43
N PRO A 555 42.95 -33.03 13.16
CA PRO A 555 44.21 -32.66 13.84
C PRO A 555 44.22 -31.27 14.50
N ARG A 556 45.34 -30.93 15.16
CA ARG A 556 45.65 -29.69 15.92
C ARG A 556 47.01 -29.11 15.47
N HIS A 557 47.32 -27.90 15.96
CA HIS A 557 48.57 -27.11 15.86
C HIS A 557 48.63 -26.12 14.69
N GLY A 558 49.15 -24.89 14.85
CA GLY A 558 49.83 -24.28 16.01
C GLY A 558 49.62 -22.76 16.15
N ARG A 559 50.14 -22.18 17.23
CA ARG A 559 50.20 -20.72 17.48
C ARG A 559 51.59 -20.18 17.14
N SER A 560 51.67 -18.92 16.72
CA SER A 560 52.69 -17.98 17.20
C SER A 560 52.24 -16.53 16.96
N ASP A 561 52.45 -15.69 17.97
CA ASP A 561 52.20 -14.25 17.93
C ASP A 561 53.37 -13.51 17.25
N CYS A 562 53.09 -12.32 16.68
CA CYS A 562 53.90 -11.10 16.86
C CYS A 562 53.34 -9.90 16.08
N ARG A 563 53.09 -8.78 16.78
CA ARG A 563 53.13 -7.41 16.25
C ARG A 563 54.46 -6.78 16.69
N PRO A 564 55.01 -5.79 15.94
CA PRO A 564 54.74 -4.40 16.31
C PRO A 564 54.53 -3.42 15.12
N GLN A 565 53.97 -2.26 15.47
CA GLN A 565 53.89 -1.00 14.71
C GLN A 565 55.20 -0.16 14.86
N PRO A 566 55.30 1.10 14.36
CA PRO A 566 54.83 1.73 13.11
C PRO A 566 55.95 2.53 12.38
N ALA A 567 55.66 3.15 11.24
CA ALA A 567 56.43 4.29 10.70
C ALA A 567 55.55 5.28 9.93
N GLN A 568 55.95 6.56 9.93
CA GLN A 568 55.22 7.72 9.39
C GLN A 568 55.71 8.09 7.97
N GLY A 569 54.93 8.84 7.19
CA GLY A 569 55.46 9.46 5.95
C GLY A 569 54.44 9.96 4.91
N HIS A 570 53.87 11.14 5.11
CA HIS A 570 53.55 12.09 4.02
C HIS A 570 54.72 13.10 3.93
N PRO A 571 54.94 13.89 2.84
CA PRO A 571 53.96 14.34 1.84
C PRO A 571 54.46 14.29 0.36
N GLY A 572 53.71 14.88 -0.59
CA GLY A 572 54.23 15.22 -1.93
C GLY A 572 53.17 15.45 -3.00
N CYS A 573 53.09 16.66 -3.56
CA CYS A 573 52.16 17.05 -4.62
C CYS A 573 52.93 17.61 -5.83
N ALA A 574 52.69 17.09 -7.05
CA ALA A 574 52.94 17.66 -8.40
C ALA A 574 52.68 16.54 -9.43
N LEU A 575 51.82 16.65 -10.46
CA LEU A 575 51.77 17.53 -11.63
C LEU A 575 52.79 17.22 -12.75
N THR A 576 52.27 17.11 -13.98
CA THR A 576 52.96 16.86 -15.28
C THR A 576 53.62 15.47 -15.43
N GLY A 577 53.77 14.88 -16.63
CA GLY A 577 53.28 15.26 -17.96
C GLY A 577 53.80 14.28 -19.05
N MET A 578 52.96 13.97 -20.05
CA MET A 578 53.24 13.44 -21.39
C MET A 578 54.48 12.54 -21.71
N ALA A 579 54.15 11.37 -22.30
CA ALA A 579 54.67 10.85 -23.58
C ALA A 579 55.97 9.98 -23.68
N SER A 580 55.71 8.67 -23.79
CA SER A 580 56.05 7.80 -24.95
C SER A 580 57.45 7.16 -25.13
N ARG A 581 57.41 5.99 -25.82
CA ARG A 581 58.47 5.14 -26.41
C ARG A 581 59.21 4.16 -25.49
N ASP A 582 59.63 2.96 -25.93
CA ASP A 582 59.21 2.02 -27.01
C ASP A 582 59.94 0.67 -26.77
N LEU A 583 59.62 -0.38 -27.56
CA LEU A 583 60.34 -1.67 -27.72
C LEU A 583 60.20 -2.72 -26.58
N ASP A 584 60.03 -4.03 -26.81
CA ASP A 584 59.65 -4.77 -28.04
C ASP A 584 59.02 -6.16 -27.74
N ARG A 585 58.46 -6.83 -28.76
CA ARG A 585 57.79 -8.17 -28.69
C ARG A 585 58.72 -9.36 -29.05
N PRO A 586 58.25 -10.63 -28.94
CA PRO A 586 57.61 -11.36 -30.07
C PRO A 586 56.21 -11.94 -29.70
N ASP A 587 55.17 -11.89 -30.56
CA ASP A 587 54.81 -12.79 -31.70
C ASP A 587 54.35 -14.21 -31.28
N SER A 588 53.31 -14.86 -31.84
CA SER A 588 52.44 -14.65 -33.03
C SER A 588 51.07 -15.39 -32.81
N ALA A 589 50.01 -15.40 -33.65
CA ALA A 589 49.78 -14.94 -35.03
C ALA A 589 48.28 -14.54 -35.26
N GLN A 590 48.01 -13.74 -36.29
CA GLN A 590 46.68 -13.33 -36.78
C GLN A 590 46.61 -13.44 -38.33
N SER A 591 45.45 -13.06 -38.91
CA SER A 591 45.19 -12.58 -40.30
C SER A 591 44.41 -13.57 -41.20
N ARG A 592 43.60 -13.17 -42.21
CA ARG A 592 43.63 -12.00 -43.15
C ARG A 592 42.22 -11.51 -43.57
N ILE A 593 41.91 -10.20 -43.63
CA ILE A 593 42.01 -9.17 -44.73
C ILE A 593 40.73 -9.03 -45.59
N ALA A 594 40.52 -7.82 -46.13
CA ALA A 594 39.25 -7.22 -46.60
C ALA A 594 39.00 -7.21 -48.14
N SER A 595 37.90 -6.52 -48.53
CA SER A 595 37.23 -6.44 -49.85
C SER A 595 38.05 -5.97 -51.07
N PRO A 596 37.49 -6.18 -52.28
CA PRO A 596 37.29 -5.06 -53.22
C PRO A 596 35.91 -5.06 -53.93
N ALA A 597 35.66 -4.07 -54.79
CA ALA A 597 34.37 -3.78 -55.45
C ALA A 597 34.38 -4.00 -56.98
N ARG A 598 33.19 -4.19 -57.61
CA ARG A 598 32.68 -3.47 -58.82
C ARG A 598 31.45 -4.13 -59.51
N LEU A 599 30.46 -3.28 -59.83
CA LEU A 599 29.62 -3.19 -61.05
C LEU A 599 28.88 -4.39 -61.70
N CYS A 600 27.61 -4.10 -62.04
CA CYS A 600 26.82 -4.47 -63.24
C CYS A 600 25.77 -5.61 -63.25
N HIS A 601 24.61 -5.22 -63.78
CA HIS A 601 23.48 -5.95 -64.41
C HIS A 601 22.41 -6.72 -63.58
N LEU A 602 21.18 -6.47 -64.07
CA LEU A 602 19.82 -6.97 -63.76
C LEU A 602 19.62 -8.50 -64.01
N PRO A 603 18.43 -9.11 -63.72
CA PRO A 603 17.16 -8.58 -63.20
C PRO A 603 16.52 -9.36 -62.02
N ARG A 604 15.37 -8.85 -61.54
CA ARG A 604 14.42 -9.53 -60.63
C ARG A 604 13.84 -10.83 -61.21
N GLN A 605 13.53 -11.80 -60.35
CA GLN A 605 12.45 -12.76 -60.57
C GLN A 605 11.58 -12.89 -59.30
N TYR A 606 10.27 -12.69 -59.45
CA TYR A 606 9.23 -13.10 -58.49
C TYR A 606 8.69 -14.46 -58.93
N PRO A 607 8.28 -15.36 -58.01
CA PRO A 607 7.55 -16.56 -58.38
C PRO A 607 6.12 -16.23 -58.85
N ARG A 608 5.67 -16.89 -59.93
CA ARG A 608 4.25 -16.95 -60.33
C ARG A 608 3.61 -18.25 -59.83
N PRO A 609 2.30 -18.28 -59.57
CA PRO A 609 1.53 -19.51 -59.37
C PRO A 609 1.26 -20.23 -60.71
N ALA A 610 0.79 -21.48 -60.64
CA ALA A 610 0.46 -22.32 -61.80
C ALA A 610 -1.01 -22.16 -62.26
N ASP A 611 -1.25 -22.40 -63.55
CA ASP A 611 -2.52 -22.18 -64.27
C ASP A 611 -3.49 -23.37 -64.25
N SER A 612 -4.79 -23.07 -64.40
CA SER A 612 -5.71 -23.61 -65.45
C SER A 612 -7.19 -23.35 -65.10
N ALA A 613 -8.16 -23.18 -66.01
CA ALA A 613 -8.17 -22.68 -67.40
C ALA A 613 -9.65 -22.36 -67.77
N GLY A 614 -9.95 -21.32 -68.57
CA GLY A 614 -11.37 -20.95 -68.82
C GLY A 614 -11.75 -19.78 -69.75
N ARG A 615 -11.24 -19.77 -71.00
CA ARG A 615 -11.79 -19.11 -72.23
C ARG A 615 -12.30 -17.64 -72.24
N GLU A 616 -11.56 -16.79 -72.98
CA GLU A 616 -11.99 -15.91 -74.11
C GLU A 616 -13.08 -14.80 -73.92
N PRO A 617 -13.10 -13.72 -74.76
CA PRO A 617 -12.06 -12.70 -74.88
C PRO A 617 -12.60 -11.24 -74.79
N ALA A 618 -11.69 -10.26 -74.79
CA ALA A 618 -11.93 -8.81 -74.79
C ALA A 618 -12.27 -8.27 -76.23
N PRO A 619 -12.39 -6.94 -76.56
CA PRO A 619 -11.74 -5.77 -75.95
C PRO A 619 -12.49 -4.41 -75.95
N THR A 620 -11.76 -3.39 -75.46
CA THR A 620 -11.81 -1.91 -75.71
C THR A 620 -12.62 -1.03 -74.73
N SER A 621 -12.23 0.22 -74.44
CA SER A 621 -10.91 0.92 -74.48
C SER A 621 -11.02 2.28 -73.75
N SER A 622 -9.88 2.86 -73.31
CA SER A 622 -9.67 4.29 -72.92
C SER A 622 -10.59 4.91 -71.82
N ALA A 623 -10.17 5.63 -70.76
CA ALA A 623 -8.98 6.37 -70.34
C ALA A 623 -9.26 7.89 -70.12
N ARG A 624 -9.07 8.30 -68.86
CA ARG A 624 -8.48 9.59 -68.37
C ARG A 624 -9.22 10.94 -68.52
N HIS A 625 -9.50 11.49 -67.33
CA HIS A 625 -9.11 12.82 -66.81
C HIS A 625 -9.59 14.13 -67.45
N GLY A 626 -9.88 15.11 -66.58
CA GLY A 626 -9.86 16.53 -66.90
C GLY A 626 -11.06 17.28 -66.30
N GLY A 627 -10.87 17.98 -65.18
CA GLY A 627 -11.89 18.86 -64.61
C GLY A 627 -11.63 20.33 -64.93
N HIS A 628 -12.64 21.20 -64.76
CA HIS A 628 -12.43 22.59 -64.33
C HIS A 628 -13.71 23.23 -63.76
N VAL A 629 -13.51 24.23 -62.91
CA VAL A 629 -14.50 24.95 -62.08
C VAL A 629 -15.36 25.93 -62.89
N ARG A 630 -16.63 26.12 -62.50
CA ARG A 630 -17.37 27.40 -62.64
C ARG A 630 -18.45 27.56 -61.55
N VAL A 631 -18.86 28.82 -61.34
CA VAL A 631 -19.64 29.30 -60.18
C VAL A 631 -21.14 29.50 -60.52
N CYS A 632 -21.97 29.42 -59.48
CA CYS A 632 -23.42 29.75 -59.31
C CYS A 632 -24.07 30.81 -60.25
N PRO A 633 -25.43 30.84 -60.41
CA PRO A 633 -26.42 30.71 -59.31
C PRO A 633 -27.76 29.95 -59.52
N THR A 634 -28.50 29.84 -58.40
CA THR A 634 -29.90 29.43 -58.06
C THR A 634 -31.04 29.67 -59.09
N PRO A 635 -32.25 29.04 -59.00
CA PRO A 635 -33.01 28.74 -57.75
C PRO A 635 -33.96 27.50 -57.65
N CYS A 636 -34.54 27.32 -56.45
CA CYS A 636 -35.68 26.44 -56.05
C CYS A 636 -35.45 24.91 -56.13
N TRP A 637 -35.80 24.08 -55.13
CA TRP A 637 -37.14 23.88 -54.54
C TRP A 637 -37.15 23.60 -53.01
N ARG A 638 -38.37 23.52 -52.44
CA ARG A 638 -38.74 23.19 -51.03
C ARG A 638 -38.41 21.71 -50.70
N ALA A 639 -38.35 21.19 -49.45
CA ALA A 639 -38.94 21.63 -48.18
C ALA A 639 -38.16 21.14 -46.92
N SER A 640 -38.48 21.71 -45.75
CA SER A 640 -38.05 21.32 -44.38
C SER A 640 -39.01 20.27 -43.76
N PRO A 641 -38.89 19.80 -42.48
CA PRO A 641 -37.99 20.20 -41.39
C PRO A 641 -37.36 19.06 -40.54
N GLY A 642 -36.45 19.43 -39.63
CA GLY A 642 -35.92 18.53 -38.59
C GLY A 642 -34.65 19.06 -37.93
N GLY A 643 -34.77 20.06 -37.05
CA GLY A 643 -33.63 20.67 -36.37
C GLY A 643 -33.83 20.77 -34.86
N ASP A 644 -32.87 20.26 -34.10
CA ASP A 644 -32.53 20.78 -32.77
C ASP A 644 -32.16 22.27 -32.88
N PRO A 645 -32.28 23.06 -31.79
CA PRO A 645 -31.03 23.34 -31.08
C PRO A 645 -31.16 23.42 -29.55
N TRP A 646 -30.08 22.98 -28.92
CA TRP A 646 -29.63 23.37 -27.59
C TRP A 646 -29.77 24.88 -27.33
N ARG A 647 -30.16 25.26 -26.12
CA ARG A 647 -29.93 26.60 -25.56
C ARG A 647 -29.25 26.55 -24.22
N SER A 648 -28.14 27.28 -24.14
CA SER A 648 -27.42 27.65 -22.93
C SER A 648 -28.09 28.83 -22.22
N VAL A 649 -28.39 28.66 -20.93
CA VAL A 649 -28.53 29.69 -19.87
C VAL A 649 -28.34 28.95 -18.54
N GLY A 650 -27.63 29.42 -17.51
CA GLY A 650 -26.77 30.60 -17.36
C GLY A 650 -26.13 30.57 -15.96
#